data_AF-A0A099P155-F1
#
_entry.id   AF-A0A099P155-F1
#
_cell.length_a   1.000
_cell.length_b   1.000
_cell.length_c   1.000
_cell.angle_alpha   90.00
_cell.angle_beta   90.00
_cell.angle_gamma   90.00
#
_symmetry.space_group_name_H-M   'P 1'
#
loop_
_entity.id
_entity.type
_entity.pdbx_description
1 polymer ?
#
loop_
_entity_poly.entity_id
_entity_poly.type
_entity_poly.pdbx_seq_one_letter_code
_entity_poly.pdbx_strand_id
1 'polypeptide(L)'
;MVYIGPQAVVAIGSLLACLSFMFLSITKSVAEVFIVQGLMYGIGSGLMYVHSTGVTFQYFKRRKALAQGLITTGASLGGIYWPVAVKRLINSVGFAWANRIIGFIYLPMGIVATVFLKPRIRVQKRKPGENILGINFAVMKDWKYLVISFAWVLYLVSMVPGFVFIDLYCLRAGVSPGFQKYTVTIMNSCGAVFRILCGFFGDKFGRINITIPSLFFAGLFPLVLWLPASLQSSPSSTLSIVFVVLWSCFASMPIALIPTVIGQIFEGPYIYSYLSVFLVLGGIGDFLGPILGGLFLPQGNTHNVDGFDNLAIFCGGFVDIGQIAEQYEKLNQESLNWGPYRSNLYLGLRPKIPESLIAGLLWFPTETFHGVSLAKHACDQSHNIKKFGWTKYDPRYGGLERIIDGDSGLELSVKFVKTEDGLNWALRIEGTTNNPHSVHSVVFYTGLESDGDIERISDPVPGTDNLVDGDLIIKGKMDKIGGEFDIQIIDDVKNVMPKSNTLDYDPSFNPSLTHHVSLTVPYEEVWKASDIFWTLLRLNVEEIEELEKRPYEFSPIELFQLRNPGGFQGNLHFVEKTFIGNFQYDIIFNTKSSANKIQSEHLDQMITKTLNRIDEKFTRKFQLNAPFNTDKYVDFAKEILSQLMGGIIYQYGDQLVDRKAIVDDVNFSHAQLNGEKEGPYELFTCVPSRPFFPRGFYWDEGFHLLPVLDYDSDLTLEIVKSWFSLIDDNGWIAREQILGDEARTKVPMEFTIQNPNIANPPTLMLIFTELLDMANKLNLERLTTQNDIESNLYSYSKMKDSLGDLHLENPELMIDYAHSIYEKLQRHYEWFRRTQRGNTDDIERSYPHNEEVYRWKGRTKDHCLPSGIDDYPRCIADIGELNVDLISWMGAMTRAMHQIAQLLGKQDDAKLYKQRYEFIVENIDSVYWSEEDQMYCDVSVDDDDLDVFECHEGYVTLMPFVHRLIPSGSTSKLLATLRSLSDPAKLWSQFGIRSLSKQDANFHKGEDYWRGHIWININYLVLESLFDYGSRADVDPAVRAEISDVYKKMRENVVSNIFEEYQRTGYAWEQYNEEDGHGQRTRHFLGWTSLVILMMKMPTEIL
;
A
#
# COMPACT_ATOMS: atom_id res chain seq x y z
N MET A 1 -53.56 15.75 4.29
CA MET A 1 -53.65 16.51 5.55
C MET A 1 -54.06 17.97 5.41
N VAL A 2 -53.27 18.78 4.69
CA VAL A 2 -53.36 20.26 4.68
C VAL A 2 -54.75 20.76 4.26
N TYR A 3 -55.37 20.08 3.29
CA TYR A 3 -56.65 20.51 2.70
C TYR A 3 -57.88 19.68 3.11
N ILE A 4 -57.70 18.38 3.39
CA ILE A 4 -58.79 17.41 3.63
C ILE A 4 -59.02 17.16 5.14
N GLY A 5 -58.02 17.47 5.99
CA GLY A 5 -58.06 17.25 7.43
C GLY A 5 -57.63 15.83 7.86
N PRO A 6 -57.06 15.67 9.07
CA PRO A 6 -56.52 14.38 9.53
C PRO A 6 -57.58 13.30 9.77
N GLN A 7 -58.77 13.67 10.23
CA GLN A 7 -59.84 12.70 10.53
C GLN A 7 -60.31 11.96 9.26
N ALA A 8 -60.57 12.70 8.18
CA ALA A 8 -60.97 12.10 6.91
C ALA A 8 -59.86 11.21 6.32
N VAL A 9 -58.60 11.62 6.44
CA VAL A 9 -57.46 10.83 5.94
C VAL A 9 -57.25 9.55 6.75
N VAL A 10 -57.38 9.60 8.08
CA VAL A 10 -57.31 8.42 8.95
C VAL A 10 -58.49 7.48 8.71
N ALA A 11 -59.69 8.00 8.45
CA ALA A 11 -60.86 7.19 8.08
C ALA A 11 -60.63 6.43 6.77
N ILE A 12 -60.11 7.13 5.74
CA ILE A 12 -59.76 6.51 4.46
C ILE A 12 -58.66 5.46 4.65
N GLY A 13 -57.61 5.78 5.41
CA GLY A 13 -56.53 4.84 5.70
C GLY A 13 -57.00 3.60 6.45
N SER A 14 -57.91 3.76 7.42
CA SER A 14 -58.51 2.66 8.18
C SER A 14 -59.38 1.76 7.29
N LEU A 15 -60.13 2.36 6.36
CA LEU A 15 -60.94 1.62 5.40
C LEU A 15 -60.05 0.82 4.43
N LEU A 16 -58.97 1.42 3.92
CA LEU A 16 -58.00 0.73 3.07
C LEU A 16 -57.32 -0.43 3.81
N ALA A 17 -56.93 -0.24 5.07
CA ALA A 17 -56.37 -1.31 5.89
C ALA A 17 -57.37 -2.46 6.11
N CYS A 18 -58.63 -2.14 6.42
CA CYS A 18 -59.70 -3.14 6.53
C CYS A 18 -59.90 -3.92 5.22
N LEU A 19 -60.09 -3.21 4.10
CA LEU A 19 -60.25 -3.83 2.78
C LEU A 19 -59.04 -4.67 2.40
N SER A 20 -57.85 -4.31 2.85
CA SER A 20 -56.64 -5.07 2.56
C SER A 20 -56.68 -6.46 3.21
N PHE A 21 -57.10 -6.55 4.46
CA PHE A 21 -57.32 -7.86 5.08
C PHE A 21 -58.51 -8.61 4.46
N MET A 22 -59.55 -7.91 4.01
CA MET A 22 -60.66 -8.54 3.29
C MET A 22 -60.21 -9.16 1.96
N PHE A 23 -59.41 -8.46 1.16
CA PHE A 23 -58.90 -8.97 -0.10
C PHE A 23 -57.80 -10.02 0.10
N LEU A 24 -56.99 -9.91 1.16
CA LEU A 24 -56.03 -10.95 1.53
C LEU A 24 -56.73 -12.31 1.78
N SER A 25 -57.99 -12.29 2.22
CA SER A 25 -58.76 -13.52 2.42
C SER A 25 -59.05 -14.32 1.15
N ILE A 26 -58.87 -13.71 -0.03
CA ILE A 26 -59.21 -14.31 -1.34
C ILE A 26 -58.03 -14.33 -2.32
N THR A 27 -56.85 -13.84 -1.93
CA THR A 27 -55.65 -13.85 -2.79
C THR A 27 -55.14 -15.26 -3.03
N LYS A 28 -54.69 -15.53 -4.25
CA LYS A 28 -54.16 -16.84 -4.69
C LYS A 28 -52.71 -16.77 -5.17
N SER A 29 -52.17 -15.58 -5.42
CA SER A 29 -50.80 -15.39 -5.91
C SER A 29 -49.99 -14.42 -5.05
N VAL A 30 -48.66 -14.54 -5.09
CA VAL A 30 -47.74 -13.64 -4.37
C VAL A 30 -47.86 -12.19 -4.88
N ALA A 31 -48.09 -12.00 -6.18
CA ALA A 31 -48.33 -10.68 -6.76
C ALA A 31 -49.60 -10.02 -6.20
N GLU A 32 -50.69 -10.79 -6.05
CA GLU A 32 -51.91 -10.31 -5.39
C GLU A 32 -51.66 -9.95 -3.91
N VAL A 33 -50.84 -10.74 -3.19
CA VAL A 33 -50.45 -10.41 -1.81
C VAL A 33 -49.65 -9.11 -1.77
N PHE A 34 -48.71 -8.89 -2.69
CA PHE A 34 -47.95 -7.63 -2.77
C PHE A 34 -48.86 -6.43 -3.03
N ILE A 35 -49.82 -6.54 -3.96
CA ILE A 35 -50.77 -5.46 -4.25
C ILE A 35 -51.63 -5.15 -3.02
N VAL A 36 -52.15 -6.17 -2.35
CA VAL A 36 -53.09 -5.99 -1.25
C VAL A 36 -52.39 -5.60 0.05
N GLN A 37 -51.31 -6.28 0.45
CA GLN A 37 -50.60 -6.05 1.71
C GLN A 37 -49.39 -5.14 1.58
N GLY A 38 -48.68 -5.15 0.46
CA GLY A 38 -47.57 -4.22 0.21
C GLY A 38 -48.09 -2.82 -0.13
N LEU A 39 -48.88 -2.69 -1.19
CA LEU A 39 -49.36 -1.39 -1.66
C LEU A 39 -50.61 -0.91 -0.90
N MET A 40 -51.70 -1.67 -0.89
CA MET A 40 -52.97 -1.15 -0.36
C MET A 40 -52.95 -0.96 1.16
N TYR A 41 -52.44 -1.93 1.92
CA TYR A 41 -52.22 -1.76 3.36
C TYR A 41 -51.11 -0.74 3.64
N GLY A 42 -50.02 -0.72 2.86
CA GLY A 42 -48.95 0.27 3.00
C GLY A 42 -49.46 1.72 2.87
N ILE A 43 -50.25 2.00 1.83
CA ILE A 43 -50.93 3.29 1.64
C ILE A 43 -51.86 3.57 2.83
N GLY A 44 -52.69 2.60 3.22
CA GLY A 44 -53.61 2.76 4.35
C GLY A 44 -52.89 3.11 5.66
N SER A 45 -51.84 2.36 6.00
CA SER A 45 -50.99 2.53 7.18
C SER A 45 -50.25 3.86 7.16
N GLY A 46 -49.65 4.25 6.03
CA GLY A 46 -48.96 5.53 5.88
C GLY A 46 -49.90 6.73 6.08
N LEU A 47 -51.12 6.66 5.53
CA LEU A 47 -52.16 7.67 5.77
C LEU A 47 -52.51 7.76 7.25
N MET A 48 -52.56 6.65 7.99
CA MET A 48 -52.85 6.68 9.43
C MET A 48 -51.68 7.20 10.28
N TYR A 49 -50.46 6.70 10.04
CA TYR A 49 -49.30 6.94 10.90
C TYR A 49 -48.82 8.40 10.87
N VAL A 50 -48.60 8.95 9.67
CA VAL A 50 -48.08 10.32 9.49
C VAL A 50 -49.01 11.35 10.13
N HIS A 51 -50.32 11.16 9.96
CA HIS A 51 -51.34 12.09 10.43
C HIS A 51 -51.54 12.01 11.94
N SER A 52 -51.51 10.80 12.51
CA SER A 52 -51.62 10.59 13.96
C SER A 52 -50.42 11.18 14.72
N THR A 53 -49.20 10.95 14.19
CA THR A 53 -47.97 11.55 14.72
C THR A 53 -48.00 13.07 14.61
N GLY A 54 -48.37 13.58 13.43
CA GLY A 54 -48.38 14.99 13.14
C GLY A 54 -49.40 15.81 13.96
N VAL A 55 -50.53 15.24 14.36
CA VAL A 55 -51.48 15.89 15.29
C VAL A 55 -50.90 15.97 16.71
N THR A 56 -50.18 14.94 17.15
CA THR A 56 -49.59 14.89 18.50
C THR A 56 -48.58 16.03 18.72
N PHE A 57 -47.74 16.31 17.73
CA PHE A 57 -46.80 17.43 17.80
C PHE A 57 -47.47 18.81 17.90
N GLN A 58 -48.77 18.93 17.61
CA GLN A 58 -49.53 20.18 17.84
C GLN A 58 -49.90 20.40 19.33
N TYR A 59 -49.99 19.32 20.12
CA TYR A 59 -50.42 19.39 21.51
C TYR A 59 -49.24 19.48 22.49
N PHE A 60 -48.12 18.83 22.19
CA PHE A 60 -47.00 18.68 23.13
C PHE A 60 -45.74 19.41 22.65
N LYS A 61 -45.27 20.37 23.46
CA LYS A 61 -43.98 21.06 23.25
C LYS A 61 -42.89 20.55 24.20
N ARG A 62 -43.15 20.59 25.52
CA ARG A 62 -42.19 20.21 26.58
C ARG A 62 -42.03 18.69 26.78
N ARG A 63 -43.11 17.92 26.63
CA ARG A 63 -43.13 16.45 26.78
C ARG A 63 -43.33 15.73 25.44
N LYS A 64 -42.70 16.26 24.38
CA LYS A 64 -42.94 15.83 23.00
C LYS A 64 -42.36 14.43 22.73
N ALA A 65 -41.16 14.13 23.25
CA ALA A 65 -40.55 12.81 23.07
C ALA A 65 -41.28 11.73 23.85
N LEU A 66 -41.75 12.02 25.07
CA LEU A 66 -42.57 11.08 25.86
C LEU A 66 -43.91 10.79 25.17
N ALA A 67 -44.58 11.82 24.64
CA ALA A 67 -45.82 11.65 23.90
C ALA A 67 -45.61 10.78 22.64
N GLN A 68 -44.52 10.99 21.91
CA GLN A 68 -44.17 10.16 20.75
C GLN A 68 -43.79 8.73 21.16
N GLY A 69 -43.05 8.56 22.24
CA GLY A 69 -42.72 7.25 22.82
C GLY A 69 -43.99 6.45 23.11
N LEU A 70 -44.97 7.05 23.79
CA LEU A 70 -46.26 6.41 24.07
C LEU A 70 -47.04 6.02 22.80
N ILE A 71 -47.03 6.86 21.77
CA ILE A 71 -47.71 6.56 20.50
C ILE A 71 -47.01 5.43 19.75
N THR A 72 -45.69 5.49 19.65
CA THR A 72 -44.89 4.48 18.95
C THR A 72 -44.86 3.14 19.69
N THR A 73 -45.09 3.11 21.00
CA THR A 73 -45.36 1.87 21.73
C THR A 73 -46.58 1.12 21.20
N GLY A 74 -47.57 1.82 20.60
CA GLY A 74 -48.71 1.17 19.94
C GLY A 74 -48.29 0.18 18.84
N ALA A 75 -47.24 0.50 18.07
CA ALA A 75 -46.70 -0.42 17.06
C ALA A 75 -46.08 -1.66 17.71
N SER A 76 -45.36 -1.50 18.82
CA SER A 76 -44.81 -2.63 19.59
C SER A 76 -45.91 -3.50 20.20
N LEU A 77 -46.98 -2.91 20.74
CA LEU A 77 -48.15 -3.66 21.23
C LEU A 77 -48.83 -4.45 20.11
N GLY A 78 -48.91 -3.87 18.90
CA GLY A 78 -49.35 -4.59 17.70
C GLY A 78 -48.45 -5.79 17.38
N GLY A 79 -47.11 -5.62 17.44
CA GLY A 79 -46.12 -6.68 17.25
C GLY A 79 -46.12 -7.77 18.34
N ILE A 80 -46.69 -7.48 19.52
CA ILE A 80 -46.93 -8.47 20.58
C ILE A 80 -48.23 -9.24 20.32
N TYR A 81 -49.31 -8.51 20.00
CA TYR A 81 -50.64 -9.08 19.88
C TYR A 81 -50.84 -9.88 18.58
N TRP A 82 -50.53 -9.29 17.43
CA TRP A 82 -50.91 -9.85 16.13
C TRP A 82 -50.24 -11.19 15.82
N PRO A 83 -48.92 -11.40 16.01
CA PRO A 83 -48.30 -12.69 15.72
C PRO A 83 -48.94 -13.87 16.49
N VAL A 84 -49.33 -13.63 17.75
CA VAL A 84 -50.01 -14.63 18.59
C VAL A 84 -51.47 -14.80 18.19
N ALA A 85 -52.19 -13.71 17.98
CA ALA A 85 -53.61 -13.72 17.63
C ALA A 85 -53.87 -14.33 16.24
N VAL A 86 -53.12 -13.90 15.22
CA VAL A 86 -53.26 -14.37 13.84
C VAL A 86 -52.97 -15.86 13.73
N LYS A 87 -51.89 -16.35 14.35
CA LYS A 87 -51.56 -17.79 14.35
C LYS A 87 -52.67 -18.63 14.98
N ARG A 88 -53.25 -18.18 16.10
CA ARG A 88 -54.37 -18.86 16.76
C ARG A 88 -55.66 -18.81 15.93
N LEU A 89 -55.96 -17.67 15.32
CA LEU A 89 -57.14 -17.48 14.46
C LEU A 89 -57.06 -18.34 13.19
N ILE A 90 -55.90 -18.36 12.51
CA ILE A 90 -55.71 -19.20 11.32
C ILE A 90 -55.93 -20.68 11.67
N ASN A 91 -55.38 -21.13 12.81
CA ASN A 91 -55.54 -22.51 13.24
C ASN A 91 -56.98 -22.88 13.64
N SER A 92 -57.80 -21.92 14.08
CA SER A 92 -59.17 -22.19 14.55
C SER A 92 -60.23 -22.02 13.47
N VAL A 93 -60.12 -21.02 12.60
CA VAL A 93 -61.15 -20.67 11.60
C VAL A 93 -60.64 -20.65 10.15
N GLY A 94 -59.36 -20.99 9.92
CA GLY A 94 -58.74 -21.00 8.60
C GLY A 94 -58.29 -19.62 8.12
N PHE A 95 -57.36 -19.59 7.15
CA PHE A 95 -56.70 -18.37 6.65
C PHE A 95 -57.67 -17.28 6.18
N ALA A 96 -58.66 -17.65 5.35
CA ALA A 96 -59.59 -16.69 4.78
C ALA A 96 -60.45 -15.99 5.85
N TRP A 97 -61.06 -16.75 6.76
CA TRP A 97 -61.89 -16.17 7.82
C TRP A 97 -61.07 -15.47 8.90
N ALA A 98 -59.86 -15.95 9.21
CA ALA A 98 -58.94 -15.26 10.10
C ALA A 98 -58.64 -13.84 9.59
N ASN A 99 -58.29 -13.69 8.32
CA ASN A 99 -58.03 -12.38 7.71
C ASN A 99 -59.28 -11.48 7.68
N ARG A 100 -60.47 -12.01 7.41
CA ARG A 100 -61.72 -11.22 7.50
C ARG A 100 -61.99 -10.71 8.91
N ILE A 101 -61.81 -11.55 9.92
CA ILE A 101 -61.96 -11.16 11.33
C ILE A 101 -60.98 -10.03 11.67
N ILE A 102 -59.72 -10.13 11.24
CA ILE A 102 -58.73 -9.07 11.42
C ILE A 102 -59.20 -7.78 10.74
N GLY A 103 -59.65 -7.85 9.49
CA GLY A 103 -60.22 -6.70 8.78
C GLY A 103 -61.39 -6.06 9.53
N PHE A 104 -62.31 -6.86 10.07
CA PHE A 104 -63.43 -6.35 10.87
C PHE A 104 -62.98 -5.70 12.18
N ILE A 105 -61.86 -6.13 12.78
CA ILE A 105 -61.28 -5.50 13.98
C ILE A 105 -60.73 -4.09 13.66
N TYR A 106 -60.23 -3.86 12.45
CA TYR A 106 -59.76 -2.53 12.03
C TYR A 106 -60.89 -1.50 11.94
N LEU A 107 -62.15 -1.90 11.73
CA LEU A 107 -63.28 -0.97 11.65
C LEU A 107 -63.54 -0.21 12.96
N PRO A 108 -63.83 -0.87 14.11
CA PRO A 108 -64.04 -0.17 15.37
C PRO A 108 -62.77 0.57 15.83
N MET A 109 -61.57 0.02 15.58
CA MET A 109 -60.31 0.71 15.89
C MET A 109 -60.15 2.00 15.08
N GLY A 110 -60.44 1.95 13.77
CA GLY A 110 -60.39 3.11 12.88
C GLY A 110 -61.44 4.16 13.20
N ILE A 111 -62.66 3.75 13.59
CA ILE A 111 -63.72 4.65 14.05
C ILE A 111 -63.27 5.39 15.31
N VAL A 112 -62.76 4.67 16.32
CA VAL A 112 -62.24 5.27 17.56
C VAL A 112 -61.10 6.23 17.23
N ALA A 113 -60.10 5.82 16.46
CA ALA A 113 -58.99 6.67 16.06
C ALA A 113 -59.48 7.96 15.37
N THR A 114 -60.42 7.85 14.43
CA THR A 114 -60.97 8.99 13.68
C THR A 114 -61.74 9.97 14.58
N VAL A 115 -62.58 9.46 15.48
CA VAL A 115 -63.41 10.29 16.36
C VAL A 115 -62.56 11.06 17.38
N PHE A 116 -61.53 10.41 17.93
CA PHE A 116 -60.69 11.00 18.98
C PHE A 116 -59.50 11.82 18.44
N LEU A 117 -59.09 11.64 17.18
CA LEU A 117 -58.00 12.41 16.58
C LEU A 117 -58.44 13.83 16.17
N LYS A 118 -58.51 14.73 17.15
CA LYS A 118 -58.90 16.13 16.94
C LYS A 118 -57.65 17.00 16.66
N PRO A 119 -57.54 17.68 15.50
CA PRO A 119 -56.45 18.63 15.26
C PRO A 119 -56.65 19.93 16.05
N ARG A 120 -55.56 20.51 16.55
CA ARG A 120 -55.53 21.84 17.20
C ARG A 120 -55.47 22.98 16.17
N ILE A 121 -54.77 22.76 15.05
CA ILE A 121 -54.62 23.73 13.96
C ILE A 121 -55.75 23.53 12.95
N ARG A 122 -56.41 24.62 12.53
CA ARG A 122 -57.49 24.58 11.53
C ARG A 122 -56.95 24.18 10.16
N VAL A 123 -57.70 23.31 9.48
CA VAL A 123 -57.41 22.88 8.10
C VAL A 123 -57.48 24.09 7.17
N GLN A 124 -56.46 24.29 6.34
CA GLN A 124 -56.40 25.40 5.39
C GLN A 124 -57.07 24.96 4.08
N LYS A 125 -57.78 25.88 3.40
CA LYS A 125 -58.31 25.61 2.05
C LYS A 125 -57.20 25.82 1.02
N ARG A 126 -57.08 24.92 0.03
CA ARG A 126 -56.11 25.03 -1.06
C ARG A 126 -56.34 26.30 -1.87
N LYS A 127 -55.29 27.09 -2.09
CA LYS A 127 -55.35 28.26 -2.99
C LYS A 127 -54.96 27.85 -4.43
N PRO A 128 -55.45 28.57 -5.46
CA PRO A 128 -55.02 28.35 -6.84
C PRO A 128 -53.49 28.51 -6.97
N GLY A 129 -52.80 27.55 -7.59
CA GLY A 129 -51.34 27.55 -7.75
C GLY A 129 -50.54 26.78 -6.67
N GLU A 130 -51.15 26.43 -5.54
CA GLU A 130 -50.49 25.58 -4.52
C GLU A 130 -50.48 24.11 -4.96
N ASN A 131 -49.39 23.40 -4.66
CA ASN A 131 -49.28 21.99 -5.01
C ASN A 131 -50.34 21.14 -4.26
N ILE A 132 -50.78 20.06 -4.91
CA ILE A 132 -51.90 19.23 -4.43
C ILE A 132 -51.54 18.45 -3.15
N LEU A 133 -50.25 18.19 -2.93
CA LEU A 133 -49.74 17.46 -1.78
C LEU A 133 -49.63 18.33 -0.51
N GLY A 134 -49.54 19.66 -0.66
CA GLY A 134 -49.24 20.59 0.43
C GLY A 134 -47.83 20.40 1.02
N ILE A 135 -46.90 19.78 0.29
CA ILE A 135 -45.52 19.51 0.73
C ILE A 135 -44.57 20.53 0.10
N ASN A 136 -43.74 21.18 0.91
CA ASN A 136 -42.67 22.03 0.41
C ASN A 136 -41.37 21.22 0.30
N PHE A 137 -40.96 20.86 -0.92
CA PHE A 137 -39.72 20.11 -1.16
C PHE A 137 -38.44 20.94 -0.94
N ALA A 138 -38.54 22.26 -0.73
CA ALA A 138 -37.38 23.08 -0.38
C ALA A 138 -36.73 22.66 0.95
N VAL A 139 -37.42 21.89 1.79
CA VAL A 139 -36.84 21.29 3.02
C VAL A 139 -35.62 20.41 2.72
N MET A 140 -35.54 19.82 1.52
CA MET A 140 -34.39 19.02 1.07
C MET A 140 -33.14 19.84 0.77
N LYS A 141 -33.24 21.17 0.72
CA LYS A 141 -32.07 22.06 0.58
C LYS A 141 -31.35 22.31 1.90
N ASP A 142 -31.94 21.92 3.03
CA ASP A 142 -31.33 22.07 4.34
C ASP A 142 -30.37 20.90 4.63
N TRP A 143 -29.07 21.18 4.63
CA TRP A 143 -28.03 20.16 4.83
C TRP A 143 -28.15 19.44 6.18
N LYS A 144 -28.61 20.13 7.24
CA LYS A 144 -28.79 19.51 8.57
C LYS A 144 -29.88 18.44 8.53
N TYR A 145 -30.92 18.71 7.73
CA TYR A 145 -32.00 17.76 7.53
C TYR A 145 -31.57 16.58 6.66
N LEU A 146 -30.75 16.81 5.62
CA LEU A 146 -30.19 15.74 4.80
C LEU A 146 -29.30 14.80 5.61
N VAL A 147 -28.43 15.33 6.48
CA VAL A 147 -27.54 14.51 7.34
C VAL A 147 -28.36 13.61 8.27
N ILE A 148 -29.36 14.15 8.97
CA ILE A 148 -30.21 13.37 9.87
C ILE A 148 -31.04 12.33 9.09
N SER A 149 -31.50 12.69 7.89
CA SER A 149 -32.27 11.78 7.03
C SER A 149 -31.39 10.66 6.48
N PHE A 150 -30.15 10.94 6.10
CA PHE A 150 -29.19 9.94 5.63
C PHE A 150 -28.83 8.95 6.74
N ALA A 151 -28.52 9.44 7.94
CA ALA A 151 -28.29 8.59 9.11
C ALA A 151 -29.50 7.69 9.42
N TRP A 152 -30.72 8.19 9.22
CA TRP A 152 -31.94 7.41 9.36
C TRP A 152 -32.11 6.32 8.30
N VAL A 153 -31.75 6.60 7.04
CA VAL A 153 -31.73 5.56 5.98
C VAL A 153 -30.74 4.47 6.34
N LEU A 154 -29.50 4.83 6.67
CA LEU A 154 -28.46 3.86 7.04
C LEU A 154 -28.89 2.99 8.23
N TYR A 155 -29.46 3.63 9.25
CA TYR A 155 -29.99 2.94 10.41
C TYR A 155 -31.06 1.90 10.05
N LEU A 156 -31.99 2.23 9.15
CA LEU A 156 -33.03 1.28 8.74
C LEU A 156 -32.49 0.19 7.81
N VAL A 157 -31.53 0.52 6.94
CA VAL A 157 -30.84 -0.49 6.10
C VAL A 157 -30.19 -1.56 6.98
N SER A 158 -29.52 -1.19 8.07
CA SER A 158 -28.85 -2.14 8.97
C SER A 158 -29.80 -2.83 9.95
N MET A 159 -30.78 -2.10 10.51
CA MET A 159 -31.61 -2.62 11.60
C MET A 159 -32.71 -3.59 11.13
N VAL A 160 -33.34 -3.33 9.99
CA VAL A 160 -34.53 -4.08 9.54
C VAL A 160 -34.21 -5.55 9.18
N PRO A 161 -33.07 -5.89 8.55
CA PRO A 161 -32.69 -7.28 8.32
C PRO A 161 -32.55 -8.08 9.60
N GLY A 162 -31.91 -7.48 10.61
CA GLY A 162 -31.78 -8.08 11.93
C GLY A 162 -33.13 -8.39 12.55
N PHE A 163 -34.17 -7.59 12.29
CA PHE A 163 -35.53 -7.86 12.74
C PHE A 163 -36.24 -8.95 11.92
N VAL A 164 -36.05 -8.97 10.59
CA VAL A 164 -36.73 -9.91 9.68
C VAL A 164 -36.21 -11.34 9.84
N PHE A 165 -34.90 -11.52 9.99
CA PHE A 165 -34.27 -12.84 9.98
C PHE A 165 -34.02 -13.42 11.38
N ILE A 166 -34.43 -12.71 12.45
CA ILE A 166 -34.13 -13.11 13.84
C ILE A 166 -34.71 -14.47 14.25
N ASP A 167 -35.93 -14.80 13.80
CA ASP A 167 -36.58 -16.07 14.14
C ASP A 167 -35.84 -17.26 13.50
N LEU A 168 -35.29 -17.06 12.30
CA LEU A 168 -34.45 -18.02 11.60
C LEU A 168 -33.09 -18.16 12.28
N TYR A 169 -32.49 -17.04 12.70
CA TYR A 169 -31.27 -17.06 13.50
C TYR A 169 -31.46 -17.83 14.82
N CYS A 170 -32.52 -17.55 15.59
CA CYS A 170 -32.80 -18.26 16.83
C CYS A 170 -33.07 -19.75 16.64
N LEU A 171 -33.61 -20.15 15.47
CA LEU A 171 -33.74 -21.57 15.09
C LEU A 171 -32.36 -22.22 14.94
N ARG A 172 -31.46 -21.60 14.16
CA ARG A 172 -30.08 -22.08 13.96
C ARG A 172 -29.32 -22.11 15.29
N ALA A 173 -29.50 -21.09 16.12
CA ALA A 173 -28.77 -20.93 17.37
C ALA A 173 -29.18 -21.92 18.48
N GLY A 174 -30.07 -22.88 18.19
CA GLY A 174 -30.51 -23.89 19.16
C GLY A 174 -31.23 -23.31 20.37
N VAL A 175 -31.81 -22.10 20.25
CA VAL A 175 -32.54 -21.44 21.33
C VAL A 175 -33.80 -22.25 21.64
N SER A 176 -34.14 -22.36 22.94
CA SER A 176 -35.27 -23.20 23.37
C SER A 176 -36.55 -22.93 22.55
N PRO A 177 -37.31 -23.97 22.13
CA PRO A 177 -38.51 -23.81 21.31
C PRO A 177 -39.56 -22.89 21.92
N GLY A 178 -39.59 -22.80 23.27
CA GLY A 178 -40.44 -21.88 24.00
C GLY A 178 -40.07 -20.41 23.76
N PHE A 179 -38.79 -20.07 23.79
CA PHE A 179 -38.31 -18.71 23.52
C PHE A 179 -38.39 -18.37 22.03
N GLN A 180 -37.94 -19.29 21.17
CA GLN A 180 -37.96 -19.12 19.71
C GLN A 180 -39.37 -18.76 19.21
N LYS A 181 -40.40 -19.48 19.68
CA LYS A 181 -41.80 -19.24 19.31
C LYS A 181 -42.31 -17.83 19.63
N TYR A 182 -41.70 -17.15 20.60
CA TYR A 182 -42.12 -15.82 21.05
C TYR A 182 -41.03 -14.75 20.81
N THR A 183 -40.01 -15.02 20.00
CA THR A 183 -38.85 -14.12 19.82
C THR A 183 -39.29 -12.73 19.36
N VAL A 184 -40.06 -12.60 18.26
CA VAL A 184 -40.64 -11.31 17.83
C VAL A 184 -41.49 -10.65 18.92
N THR A 185 -42.23 -11.42 19.71
CA THR A 185 -43.06 -10.91 20.82
C THR A 185 -42.18 -10.33 21.94
N ILE A 186 -41.08 -11.00 22.28
CA ILE A 186 -40.12 -10.57 23.30
C ILE A 186 -39.44 -9.28 22.85
N MET A 187 -38.95 -9.23 21.61
CA MET A 187 -38.32 -8.04 21.04
C MET A 187 -39.24 -6.82 21.11
N ASN A 188 -40.49 -6.98 20.69
CA ASN A 188 -41.47 -5.90 20.75
C ASN A 188 -41.84 -5.52 22.20
N SER A 189 -41.83 -6.47 23.14
CA SER A 189 -42.07 -6.18 24.57
C SER A 189 -40.95 -5.33 25.18
N CYS A 190 -39.69 -5.69 24.91
CA CYS A 190 -38.53 -4.89 25.28
C CYS A 190 -38.60 -3.49 24.64
N GLY A 191 -38.90 -3.45 23.33
CA GLY A 191 -39.00 -2.19 22.60
C GLY A 191 -40.13 -1.29 23.08
N ALA A 192 -41.27 -1.84 23.51
CA ALA A 192 -42.40 -1.08 24.05
C ALA A 192 -41.99 -0.27 25.30
N VAL A 193 -41.25 -0.90 26.22
CA VAL A 193 -40.75 -0.28 27.45
C VAL A 193 -39.72 0.79 27.12
N PHE A 194 -38.74 0.46 26.28
CA PHE A 194 -37.63 1.37 25.98
C PHE A 194 -38.02 2.57 25.11
N ARG A 195 -39.06 2.47 24.28
CA ARG A 195 -39.67 3.63 23.60
C ARG A 195 -40.26 4.66 24.58
N ILE A 196 -40.88 4.21 25.67
CA ILE A 196 -41.41 5.10 26.71
C ILE A 196 -40.28 5.71 27.53
N LEU A 197 -39.33 4.88 27.98
CA LEU A 197 -38.18 5.32 28.76
C LEU A 197 -37.33 6.32 27.99
N CYS A 198 -37.01 6.04 26.72
CA CYS A 198 -36.23 6.94 25.89
C CYS A 198 -36.96 8.26 25.65
N GLY A 199 -38.29 8.23 25.47
CA GLY A 199 -39.10 9.45 25.37
C GLY A 199 -39.06 10.29 26.66
N PHE A 200 -39.19 9.65 27.83
CA PHE A 200 -39.08 10.32 29.12
C PHE A 200 -37.70 10.94 29.35
N PHE A 201 -36.63 10.16 29.12
CA PHE A 201 -35.26 10.63 29.27
C PHE A 201 -34.86 11.64 28.21
N GLY A 202 -35.35 11.50 26.98
CA GLY A 202 -35.09 12.42 25.88
C GLY A 202 -35.67 13.81 26.14
N ASP A 203 -36.84 13.90 26.80
CA ASP A 203 -37.39 15.19 27.23
C ASP A 203 -36.68 15.77 28.48
N LYS A 204 -35.95 14.96 29.27
CA LYS A 204 -35.23 15.41 30.48
C LYS A 204 -33.77 15.79 30.22
N PHE A 205 -33.06 14.98 29.44
CA PHE A 205 -31.61 15.07 29.21
C PHE A 205 -31.24 15.50 27.80
N GLY A 206 -32.23 15.67 26.92
CA GLY A 206 -32.04 16.02 25.52
C GLY A 206 -32.23 14.82 24.60
N ARG A 207 -32.98 15.02 23.50
CA ARG A 207 -33.41 13.93 22.61
C ARG A 207 -32.24 13.34 21.82
N ILE A 208 -31.33 14.18 21.34
CA ILE A 208 -30.10 13.75 20.65
C ILE A 208 -29.16 13.02 21.60
N ASN A 209 -29.02 13.52 22.84
CA ASN A 209 -28.16 12.92 23.88
C ASN A 209 -28.58 11.50 24.26
N ILE A 210 -29.86 11.14 24.07
CA ILE A 210 -30.33 9.76 24.23
C ILE A 210 -30.28 8.98 22.91
N THR A 211 -30.47 9.65 21.77
CA THR A 211 -30.45 9.01 20.44
C THR A 211 -29.06 8.48 20.09
N ILE A 212 -28.00 9.27 20.28
CA ILE A 212 -26.63 8.89 19.89
C ILE A 212 -26.16 7.61 20.62
N PRO A 213 -26.23 7.51 21.97
CA PRO A 213 -25.87 6.27 22.65
C PRO A 213 -26.74 5.09 22.23
N SER A 214 -28.03 5.33 21.95
CA SER A 214 -28.91 4.25 21.49
C SER A 214 -28.53 3.69 20.13
N LEU A 215 -28.08 4.54 19.21
CA LEU A 215 -27.56 4.12 17.90
C LEU A 215 -26.24 3.36 18.05
N PHE A 216 -25.34 3.84 18.89
CA PHE A 216 -24.07 3.17 19.19
C PHE A 216 -24.29 1.75 19.71
N PHE A 217 -25.14 1.57 20.73
CA PHE A 217 -25.41 0.24 21.27
C PHE A 217 -26.22 -0.65 20.32
N ALA A 218 -27.06 -0.06 19.46
CA ALA A 218 -27.79 -0.80 18.43
C ALA A 218 -26.84 -1.39 17.36
N GLY A 219 -25.73 -0.72 17.03
CA GLY A 219 -24.68 -1.25 16.15
C GLY A 219 -23.67 -2.15 16.87
N LEU A 220 -23.34 -1.85 18.13
CA LEU A 220 -22.37 -2.62 18.89
C LEU A 220 -22.87 -4.04 19.22
N PHE A 221 -24.13 -4.21 19.67
CA PHE A 221 -24.62 -5.50 20.14
C PHE A 221 -24.65 -6.63 19.10
N PRO A 222 -24.97 -6.37 17.81
CA PRO A 222 -24.74 -7.36 16.77
C PRO A 222 -23.29 -7.84 16.71
N LEU A 223 -22.31 -6.93 16.87
CA LEU A 223 -20.88 -7.27 16.77
C LEU A 223 -20.34 -8.01 18.01
N VAL A 224 -20.78 -7.64 19.21
CA VAL A 224 -20.23 -8.21 20.46
C VAL A 224 -21.08 -9.33 21.06
N LEU A 225 -22.33 -9.50 20.62
CA LEU A 225 -23.22 -10.55 21.14
C LEU A 225 -23.69 -11.51 20.03
N TRP A 226 -24.20 -11.00 18.91
CA TRP A 226 -24.72 -11.85 17.82
C TRP A 226 -23.60 -12.55 17.06
N LEU A 227 -22.57 -11.82 16.62
CA LEU A 227 -21.46 -12.38 15.85
C LEU A 227 -20.70 -13.47 16.65
N PRO A 228 -20.27 -13.26 17.91
CA PRO A 228 -19.60 -14.31 18.68
C PRO A 228 -20.50 -15.51 18.99
N ALA A 229 -21.82 -15.30 19.14
CA ALA A 229 -22.77 -16.40 19.29
C ALA A 229 -22.95 -17.22 18.01
N SER A 230 -22.62 -16.66 16.85
CA SER A 230 -22.74 -17.30 15.53
C SER A 230 -21.46 -18.02 15.09
N LEU A 231 -20.30 -17.63 15.62
CA LEU A 231 -18.97 -18.18 15.28
C LEU A 231 -18.58 -19.44 16.07
N GLN A 232 -19.33 -19.82 17.12
CA GLN A 232 -19.03 -21.01 17.92
C GLN A 232 -19.54 -22.29 17.23
N SER A 233 -18.75 -23.38 17.29
CA SER A 233 -19.05 -24.70 16.71
C SER A 233 -20.36 -25.31 17.25
N SER A 234 -20.87 -24.80 18.37
CA SER A 234 -22.26 -24.92 18.80
C SER A 234 -22.73 -23.53 19.24
N PRO A 235 -23.74 -22.94 18.58
CA PRO A 235 -24.20 -21.59 18.92
C PRO A 235 -24.60 -21.48 20.38
N SER A 236 -24.11 -20.44 21.06
CA SER A 236 -24.47 -20.18 22.44
C SER A 236 -25.90 -19.64 22.50
N SER A 237 -26.84 -20.51 22.87
CA SER A 237 -28.24 -20.15 23.09
C SER A 237 -28.39 -19.01 24.11
N THR A 238 -27.53 -18.96 25.14
CA THR A 238 -27.52 -17.91 26.16
C THR A 238 -27.13 -16.55 25.58
N LEU A 239 -26.04 -16.47 24.83
CA LEU A 239 -25.60 -15.21 24.20
C LEU A 239 -26.64 -14.71 23.18
N SER A 240 -27.25 -15.63 22.44
CA SER A 240 -28.31 -15.32 21.48
C SER A 240 -29.55 -14.71 22.17
N ILE A 241 -29.95 -15.26 23.33
CA ILE A 241 -31.06 -14.70 24.14
C ILE A 241 -30.69 -13.30 24.66
N VAL A 242 -29.47 -13.12 25.17
CA VAL A 242 -29.00 -11.83 25.69
C VAL A 242 -28.94 -10.78 24.57
N PHE A 243 -28.43 -11.14 23.39
CA PHE A 243 -28.46 -10.31 22.20
C PHE A 243 -29.88 -9.86 21.85
N VAL A 244 -30.81 -10.80 21.67
CA VAL A 244 -32.21 -10.51 21.29
C VAL A 244 -32.83 -9.49 22.25
N VAL A 245 -32.63 -9.66 23.56
CA VAL A 245 -33.20 -8.77 24.58
C VAL A 245 -32.54 -7.39 24.53
N LEU A 246 -31.21 -7.32 24.60
CA LEU A 246 -30.48 -6.05 24.69
C LEU A 246 -30.58 -5.25 23.39
N TRP A 247 -30.35 -5.88 22.24
CA TRP A 247 -30.46 -5.20 20.95
C TRP A 247 -31.86 -4.64 20.73
N SER A 248 -32.91 -5.38 21.09
CA SER A 248 -34.29 -4.89 21.01
C SER A 248 -34.58 -3.66 21.88
N CYS A 249 -33.96 -3.57 23.06
CA CYS A 249 -34.09 -2.40 23.91
C CYS A 249 -33.56 -1.15 23.19
N PHE A 250 -32.34 -1.20 22.66
CA PHE A 250 -31.66 -0.02 22.11
C PHE A 250 -32.07 0.28 20.66
N ALA A 251 -32.22 -0.72 19.78
CA ALA A 251 -32.73 -0.55 18.43
C ALA A 251 -34.20 -0.07 18.38
N SER A 252 -34.95 -0.17 19.47
CA SER A 252 -36.30 0.40 19.51
C SER A 252 -36.34 1.92 19.74
N MET A 253 -35.29 2.50 20.36
CA MET A 253 -35.29 3.88 20.84
C MET A 253 -35.22 4.92 19.71
N PRO A 254 -34.39 4.74 18.64
CA PRO A 254 -34.33 5.68 17.52
C PRO A 254 -35.68 5.90 16.83
N ILE A 255 -36.52 4.85 16.76
CA ILE A 255 -37.86 4.90 16.16
C ILE A 255 -38.77 5.91 16.87
N ALA A 256 -38.63 6.07 18.19
CA ALA A 256 -39.39 7.06 18.95
C ALA A 256 -38.73 8.45 18.91
N LEU A 257 -37.39 8.51 18.99
CA LEU A 257 -36.67 9.76 19.22
C LEU A 257 -36.38 10.55 17.95
N ILE A 258 -35.97 9.93 16.85
CA ILE A 258 -35.53 10.68 15.65
C ILE A 258 -36.65 11.56 15.06
N PRO A 259 -37.92 11.10 14.94
CA PRO A 259 -39.01 11.97 14.53
C PRO A 259 -39.22 13.17 15.46
N THR A 260 -38.94 13.02 16.77
CA THR A 260 -39.05 14.12 17.75
C THR A 260 -37.85 15.07 17.73
N VAL A 261 -36.68 14.60 17.28
CA VAL A 261 -35.50 15.43 16.99
C VAL A 261 -35.79 16.32 15.79
N ILE A 262 -36.35 15.75 14.71
CA ILE A 262 -36.81 16.52 13.54
C ILE A 262 -37.84 17.56 13.95
N GLY A 263 -38.85 17.14 14.72
CA GLY A 263 -39.86 18.05 15.26
C GLY A 263 -39.33 19.05 16.30
N GLN A 264 -38.07 18.99 16.72
CA GLN A 264 -37.41 19.98 17.59
C GLN A 264 -36.53 20.94 16.80
N ILE A 265 -35.72 20.41 15.87
CA ILE A 265 -34.77 21.19 15.09
C ILE A 265 -35.51 22.02 14.04
N PHE A 266 -36.51 21.42 13.39
CA PHE A 266 -37.25 22.02 12.28
C PHE A 266 -38.68 22.41 12.70
N GLU A 267 -38.81 23.17 13.79
CA GLU A 267 -40.10 23.74 14.23
C GLU A 267 -40.58 24.83 13.25
N GLY A 268 -41.86 24.81 12.87
CA GLY A 268 -42.42 25.83 11.97
C GLY A 268 -43.58 25.32 11.11
N PRO A 269 -44.07 26.14 10.14
CA PRO A 269 -45.22 25.79 9.30
C PRO A 269 -44.95 24.58 8.38
N TYR A 270 -43.68 24.23 8.15
CA TYR A 270 -43.26 23.14 7.25
C TYR A 270 -42.93 21.82 7.96
N ILE A 271 -43.20 21.67 9.26
CA ILE A 271 -42.91 20.44 10.02
C ILE A 271 -43.49 19.17 9.37
N TYR A 272 -44.66 19.28 8.74
CA TYR A 272 -45.27 18.18 7.98
C TYR A 272 -44.45 17.80 6.74
N SER A 273 -43.86 18.77 6.05
CA SER A 273 -43.00 18.50 4.90
C SER A 273 -41.73 17.77 5.34
N TYR A 274 -41.10 18.21 6.44
CA TYR A 274 -39.95 17.51 7.03
C TYR A 274 -40.30 16.07 7.43
N LEU A 275 -41.39 15.84 8.16
CA LEU A 275 -41.75 14.47 8.59
C LEU A 275 -42.18 13.57 7.43
N SER A 276 -42.91 14.10 6.45
CA SER A 276 -43.37 13.30 5.30
C SER A 276 -42.20 12.87 4.41
N VAL A 277 -41.27 13.78 4.10
CA VAL A 277 -40.10 13.43 3.28
C VAL A 277 -39.17 12.49 4.05
N PHE A 278 -38.99 12.71 5.35
CA PHE A 278 -38.11 11.91 6.20
C PHE A 278 -38.56 10.44 6.25
N LEU A 279 -39.86 10.20 6.41
CA LEU A 279 -40.41 8.85 6.44
C LEU A 279 -40.32 8.16 5.07
N VAL A 280 -40.45 8.90 3.96
CA VAL A 280 -40.25 8.34 2.61
C VAL A 280 -38.80 7.92 2.41
N LEU A 281 -37.84 8.75 2.82
CA LEU A 281 -36.41 8.40 2.76
C LEU A 281 -36.14 7.15 3.60
N GLY A 282 -36.68 7.09 4.82
CA GLY A 282 -36.57 5.89 5.66
C GLY A 282 -37.15 4.62 5.01
N GLY A 283 -38.26 4.74 4.28
CA GLY A 283 -38.87 3.63 3.54
C GLY A 283 -37.93 3.02 2.48
N ILE A 284 -36.98 3.79 1.95
CA ILE A 284 -35.92 3.24 1.07
C ILE A 284 -35.04 2.28 1.86
N GLY A 285 -34.66 2.64 3.08
CA GLY A 285 -33.88 1.77 3.97
C GLY A 285 -34.65 0.51 4.38
N ASP A 286 -35.92 0.65 4.76
CA ASP A 286 -36.80 -0.48 5.09
C ASP A 286 -36.97 -1.47 3.93
N PHE A 287 -36.92 -0.99 2.69
CA PHE A 287 -37.02 -1.82 1.49
C PHE A 287 -35.68 -2.47 1.13
N LEU A 288 -34.60 -1.69 1.08
CA LEU A 288 -33.28 -2.17 0.66
C LEU A 288 -32.65 -3.11 1.67
N GLY A 289 -32.77 -2.80 2.97
CA GLY A 289 -32.16 -3.56 4.05
C GLY A 289 -32.43 -5.06 3.93
N PRO A 290 -33.69 -5.53 4.01
CA PRO A 290 -34.01 -6.96 3.98
C PRO A 290 -33.60 -7.68 2.69
N ILE A 291 -33.58 -6.97 1.56
CA ILE A 291 -33.10 -7.51 0.28
C ILE A 291 -31.60 -7.79 0.38
N LEU A 292 -30.82 -6.79 0.81
CA LEU A 292 -29.37 -6.91 0.99
C LEU A 292 -29.03 -7.95 2.05
N GLY A 293 -29.70 -7.92 3.20
CA GLY A 293 -29.51 -8.89 4.27
C GLY A 293 -29.84 -10.33 3.87
N GLY A 294 -30.84 -10.50 2.99
CA GLY A 294 -31.21 -11.80 2.45
C GLY A 294 -30.17 -12.40 1.48
N LEU A 295 -29.33 -11.58 0.85
CA LEU A 295 -28.25 -12.06 -0.03
C LEU A 295 -27.18 -12.83 0.75
N PHE A 296 -27.02 -12.56 2.05
CA PHE A 296 -26.09 -13.28 2.91
C PHE A 296 -26.58 -14.67 3.29
N LEU A 297 -27.85 -15.01 3.04
CA LEU A 297 -28.44 -16.28 3.45
C LEU A 297 -28.61 -17.21 2.23
N PRO A 298 -28.04 -18.44 2.24
CA PRO A 298 -28.19 -19.39 1.14
C PRO A 298 -29.64 -19.84 0.95
N GLN A 299 -30.00 -20.10 -0.32
CA GLN A 299 -31.35 -20.58 -0.69
C GLN A 299 -31.49 -22.07 -0.35
N GLY A 300 -32.22 -22.42 0.73
CA GLY A 300 -32.45 -23.83 1.06
C GLY A 300 -32.83 -24.12 2.52
N ASN A 301 -32.59 -25.37 2.95
CA ASN A 301 -32.94 -25.87 4.28
C ASN A 301 -32.07 -25.23 5.37
N THR A 302 -32.69 -24.57 6.35
CA THR A 302 -32.03 -23.69 7.34
C THR A 302 -31.29 -24.41 8.47
N HIS A 303 -31.23 -25.73 8.43
CA HIS A 303 -30.41 -26.52 9.34
C HIS A 303 -28.96 -26.45 8.85
N ASN A 304 -28.07 -25.87 9.67
CA ASN A 304 -26.64 -25.64 9.37
C ASN A 304 -26.37 -24.61 8.25
N VAL A 305 -27.16 -23.52 8.16
CA VAL A 305 -26.98 -22.44 7.16
C VAL A 305 -26.00 -21.35 7.59
N ASP A 306 -24.84 -21.29 6.96
CA ASP A 306 -23.81 -20.25 7.18
C ASP A 306 -24.22 -18.92 6.51
N GLY A 307 -23.72 -17.78 7.04
CA GLY A 307 -24.07 -16.43 6.56
C GLY A 307 -24.77 -15.51 7.59
N PHE A 308 -25.15 -16.03 8.76
CA PHE A 308 -25.71 -15.20 9.85
C PHE A 308 -24.66 -14.32 10.56
N ASP A 309 -23.40 -14.67 10.44
CA ASP A 309 -22.21 -13.87 10.77
C ASP A 309 -22.09 -12.63 9.89
N ASN A 310 -22.18 -12.78 8.57
CA ASN A 310 -22.20 -11.67 7.62
C ASN A 310 -23.41 -10.77 7.85
N LEU A 311 -24.58 -11.38 8.13
CA LEU A 311 -25.76 -10.62 8.51
C LEU A 311 -25.58 -9.89 9.85
N ALA A 312 -24.89 -10.47 10.83
CA ALA A 312 -24.59 -9.82 12.10
C ALA A 312 -23.62 -8.64 11.92
N ILE A 313 -22.61 -8.76 11.05
CA ILE A 313 -21.69 -7.67 10.68
C ILE A 313 -22.45 -6.56 9.95
N PHE A 314 -23.30 -6.92 8.99
CA PHE A 314 -24.16 -5.98 8.27
C PHE A 314 -25.12 -5.23 9.20
N CYS A 315 -25.73 -5.94 10.17
CA CYS A 315 -26.63 -5.34 11.17
C CYS A 315 -25.87 -4.54 12.24
N GLY A 316 -24.62 -4.92 12.54
CA GLY A 316 -23.72 -4.18 13.42
C GLY A 316 -23.19 -2.89 12.77
N GLY A 317 -23.11 -2.92 11.44
CA GLY A 317 -23.00 -1.77 10.54
C GLY A 317 -21.63 -1.11 10.53
N PHE A 318 -20.83 -1.46 9.52
CA PHE A 318 -19.50 -0.94 9.20
C PHE A 318 -18.48 -1.09 10.34
N VAL A 319 -17.78 -2.22 10.36
CA VAL A 319 -16.33 -2.08 10.56
C VAL A 319 -15.89 -1.25 9.36
N ASP A 320 -15.66 0.04 9.60
CA ASP A 320 -15.22 0.94 8.55
C ASP A 320 -13.93 0.33 7.98
N ILE A 321 -13.92 -0.09 6.72
CA ILE A 321 -12.67 -0.49 6.04
C ILE A 321 -11.67 0.66 6.21
N GLY A 322 -12.16 1.92 6.24
CA GLY A 322 -11.38 3.08 6.60
C GLY A 322 -10.72 3.00 7.97
N GLN A 323 -11.33 2.38 8.99
CA GLN A 323 -10.72 2.23 10.31
C GLN A 323 -9.65 1.12 10.36
N ILE A 324 -9.82 0.01 9.62
CA ILE A 324 -8.76 -1.02 9.49
C ILE A 324 -7.61 -0.45 8.66
N ALA A 325 -7.92 0.19 7.53
CA ALA A 325 -6.94 0.84 6.66
C ALA A 325 -6.19 1.96 7.39
N GLU A 326 -6.87 2.79 8.20
CA GLU A 326 -6.21 3.84 9.01
C GLU A 326 -5.29 3.25 10.08
N GLN A 327 -5.70 2.17 10.75
CA GLN A 327 -4.85 1.47 11.72
C GLN A 327 -3.63 0.83 11.06
N TYR A 328 -3.84 0.18 9.91
CA TYR A 328 -2.78 -0.39 9.08
C TYR A 328 -1.81 0.72 8.65
N GLU A 329 -2.29 1.79 8.05
CA GLU A 329 -1.48 2.88 7.50
C GLU A 329 -0.64 3.50 8.62
N LYS A 330 -1.23 3.74 9.80
CA LYS A 330 -0.50 4.21 10.97
C LYS A 330 0.62 3.25 11.39
N LEU A 331 0.32 1.95 11.53
CA LEU A 331 1.32 0.94 11.90
C LEU A 331 2.45 0.82 10.86
N ASN A 332 2.09 0.83 9.58
CA ASN A 332 3.02 0.73 8.47
C ASN A 332 3.96 1.94 8.45
N GLN A 333 3.40 3.15 8.55
CA GLN A 333 4.15 4.41 8.61
C GLN A 333 5.08 4.47 9.83
N GLU A 334 4.59 4.15 11.03
CA GLU A 334 5.41 4.12 12.25
C GLU A 334 6.60 3.16 12.10
N SER A 335 6.36 1.95 11.60
CA SER A 335 7.43 0.94 11.46
C SER A 335 8.51 1.32 10.44
N LEU A 336 8.15 2.03 9.37
CA LEU A 336 9.05 2.42 8.28
C LEU A 336 9.56 3.86 8.43
N ASN A 337 9.16 4.59 9.47
CA ASN A 337 9.45 6.02 9.62
C ASN A 337 10.96 6.32 9.57
N TRP A 338 11.75 5.65 10.41
CA TRP A 338 13.20 5.83 10.46
C TRP A 338 13.96 4.70 9.76
N GLY A 339 14.99 5.08 9.01
CA GLY A 339 15.93 4.13 8.44
C GLY A 339 17.19 4.80 7.88
N PRO A 340 18.20 4.01 7.49
CA PRO A 340 19.35 4.44 6.70
C PRO A 340 18.95 4.82 5.25
N TYR A 341 17.90 5.63 5.08
CA TYR A 341 17.30 5.97 3.78
C TYR A 341 18.08 7.05 2.99
N ARG A 342 19.37 7.22 3.27
CA ARG A 342 20.32 7.99 2.45
C ARG A 342 21.38 7.02 1.92
N SER A 343 20.92 6.05 1.13
CA SER A 343 21.70 4.87 0.72
C SER A 343 22.85 5.20 -0.26
N ASN A 344 22.90 6.43 -0.79
CA ASN A 344 24.06 7.00 -1.48
C ASN A 344 25.29 7.09 -0.57
N LEU A 345 25.11 7.10 0.75
CA LEU A 345 26.20 7.11 1.74
C LEU A 345 26.48 5.70 2.27
N TYR A 346 27.69 5.48 2.78
CA TYR A 346 28.00 4.23 3.50
C TYR A 346 27.12 4.09 4.74
N LEU A 347 26.91 5.18 5.49
CA LEU A 347 25.88 5.28 6.51
C LEU A 347 25.27 6.68 6.48
N GLY A 348 23.97 6.74 6.17
CA GLY A 348 23.20 7.98 6.19
C GLY A 348 21.77 7.72 6.62
N LEU A 349 21.28 8.45 7.62
CA LEU A 349 19.94 8.27 8.18
C LEU A 349 19.06 9.48 7.89
N ARG A 350 17.79 9.18 7.67
CA ARG A 350 16.72 10.17 7.65
C ARG A 350 15.39 9.48 7.95
N PRO A 351 14.39 10.20 8.47
CA PRO A 351 13.04 9.70 8.46
C PRO A 351 12.44 9.81 7.05
N LYS A 352 11.38 9.04 6.78
CA LYS A 352 10.52 9.15 5.58
C LYS A 352 9.60 10.36 5.70
N ILE A 353 10.20 11.53 5.94
CA ILE A 353 9.56 12.82 6.18
C ILE A 353 10.37 13.88 5.43
N PRO A 354 9.74 14.76 4.64
CA PRO A 354 10.45 15.72 3.81
C PRO A 354 11.04 16.86 4.65
N GLU A 355 12.24 17.32 4.27
CA GLU A 355 12.97 18.43 4.89
C GLU A 355 13.04 18.26 6.42
N SER A 356 13.74 17.24 6.87
CA SER A 356 13.73 16.78 8.26
C SER A 356 15.13 16.80 8.88
N LEU A 357 15.29 16.10 10.00
CA LEU A 357 16.62 15.75 10.51
C LEU A 357 17.29 14.75 9.57
N ILE A 358 18.53 15.02 9.19
CA ILE A 358 19.41 14.07 8.51
C ILE A 358 20.65 13.79 9.36
N ALA A 359 21.25 12.63 9.15
CA ALA A 359 22.51 12.25 9.77
C ALA A 359 23.38 11.42 8.83
N GLY A 360 24.66 11.29 9.16
CA GLY A 360 25.56 10.37 8.48
C GLY A 360 26.91 10.23 9.16
N LEU A 361 27.73 9.35 8.57
CA LEU A 361 29.05 9.00 9.08
C LEU A 361 30.12 9.24 8.03
N LEU A 362 31.26 9.75 8.47
CA LEU A 362 32.48 9.89 7.71
C LEU A 362 33.64 9.31 8.52
N TRP A 363 34.62 8.67 7.88
CA TRP A 363 35.83 8.21 8.58
C TRP A 363 37.06 8.30 7.68
N PHE A 364 38.23 8.41 8.31
CA PHE A 364 39.53 8.46 7.63
C PHE A 364 40.68 8.06 8.56
N PRO A 365 41.77 7.48 8.03
CA PRO A 365 42.99 7.27 8.81
C PRO A 365 43.72 8.60 9.07
N THR A 366 44.27 8.77 10.28
CA THR A 366 44.93 10.03 10.70
C THR A 366 46.43 9.89 10.93
N GLU A 367 47.03 8.73 10.62
CA GLU A 367 48.45 8.47 10.84
C GLU A 367 49.37 9.30 9.91
N THR A 368 48.87 9.73 8.76
CA THR A 368 49.64 10.46 7.75
C THR A 368 48.85 11.64 7.19
N PHE A 369 49.57 12.64 6.67
CA PHE A 369 48.96 13.78 5.96
C PHE A 369 48.14 13.38 4.73
N HIS A 370 48.41 12.21 4.14
CA HIS A 370 47.66 11.69 3.00
C HIS A 370 46.34 11.04 3.41
N GLY A 371 46.16 10.71 4.69
CA GLY A 371 45.02 9.95 5.20
C GLY A 371 43.66 10.60 4.93
N VAL A 372 43.59 11.94 4.92
CA VAL A 372 42.37 12.70 4.56
C VAL A 372 41.88 12.44 3.13
N SER A 373 42.79 12.14 2.19
CA SER A 373 42.40 11.79 0.81
C SER A 373 41.81 10.39 0.69
N LEU A 374 41.97 9.56 1.73
CA LEU A 374 41.42 8.22 1.82
C LEU A 374 40.11 8.19 2.60
N ALA A 375 39.50 9.35 2.88
CA ALA A 375 38.26 9.43 3.62
C ALA A 375 37.10 8.76 2.90
N LYS A 376 36.13 8.28 3.69
CA LYS A 376 34.94 7.59 3.19
C LYS A 376 33.69 8.27 3.74
N HIS A 377 32.73 8.53 2.86
CA HIS A 377 31.44 9.15 3.20
C HIS A 377 30.35 8.67 2.22
N ALA A 378 30.36 9.21 1.00
CA ALA A 378 29.53 8.70 -0.09
C ALA A 378 30.08 7.37 -0.61
N CYS A 379 29.18 6.46 -1.00
CA CYS A 379 29.54 5.25 -1.71
C CYS A 379 30.15 5.63 -3.07
N ASP A 380 31.31 5.05 -3.40
CA ASP A 380 31.99 5.32 -4.67
C ASP A 380 32.69 4.06 -5.21
N GLN A 381 32.66 3.88 -6.54
CA GLN A 381 33.31 2.75 -7.20
C GLN A 381 34.85 2.87 -7.20
N SER A 382 35.40 4.08 -7.07
CA SER A 382 36.85 4.32 -6.99
C SER A 382 37.45 3.97 -5.63
N HIS A 383 36.64 3.91 -4.57
CA HIS A 383 37.12 3.52 -3.24
C HIS A 383 37.57 2.07 -3.23
N ASN A 384 38.71 1.79 -2.61
CA ASN A 384 39.24 0.46 -2.37
C ASN A 384 38.56 -0.20 -1.15
N ILE A 385 37.25 -0.39 -1.25
CA ILE A 385 36.47 -1.18 -0.29
C ILE A 385 36.50 -2.63 -0.75
N LYS A 386 36.91 -3.55 0.13
CA LYS A 386 37.00 -4.99 -0.18
C LYS A 386 35.63 -5.66 -0.20
N LYS A 387 34.77 -5.24 0.73
CA LYS A 387 33.38 -5.69 0.86
C LYS A 387 32.64 -4.64 1.67
N PHE A 388 31.44 -4.27 1.23
CA PHE A 388 30.52 -3.54 2.09
C PHE A 388 29.08 -3.88 1.77
N GLY A 389 28.24 -3.80 2.80
CA GLY A 389 26.80 -4.00 2.66
C GLY A 389 26.16 -4.57 3.92
N TRP A 390 24.84 -4.56 3.92
CA TRP A 390 24.02 -5.12 4.98
C TRP A 390 24.08 -6.64 4.97
N THR A 391 24.63 -7.23 6.02
CA THR A 391 24.68 -8.69 6.19
C THR A 391 23.34 -9.26 6.67
N LYS A 392 22.63 -8.47 7.49
CA LYS A 392 21.27 -8.71 7.96
C LYS A 392 20.57 -7.37 8.04
N TYR A 393 19.44 -7.19 7.37
CA TYR A 393 18.70 -5.94 7.45
C TYR A 393 17.23 -6.15 7.14
N ASP A 394 16.37 -5.51 7.92
CA ASP A 394 14.95 -5.35 7.66
C ASP A 394 14.62 -3.87 7.99
N PRO A 395 14.07 -3.10 7.04
CA PRO A 395 13.81 -1.67 7.24
C PRO A 395 12.80 -1.41 8.36
N ARG A 396 12.00 -2.38 8.79
CA ARG A 396 11.07 -2.23 9.94
C ARG A 396 11.77 -2.41 11.28
N TYR A 397 12.86 -3.18 11.35
CA TYR A 397 13.49 -3.57 12.63
C TYR A 397 14.87 -2.96 12.84
N GLY A 398 15.70 -2.97 11.81
CA GLY A 398 17.12 -2.63 11.90
C GLY A 398 18.02 -3.63 11.19
N GLY A 399 19.30 -3.66 11.55
CA GLY A 399 20.24 -4.59 10.94
C GLY A 399 21.70 -4.41 11.35
N LEU A 400 22.57 -5.14 10.65
CA LEU A 400 24.02 -5.12 10.75
C LEU A 400 24.63 -4.90 9.37
N GLU A 401 25.30 -3.77 9.20
CA GLU A 401 26.13 -3.45 8.05
C GLU A 401 27.60 -3.68 8.40
N ARG A 402 28.36 -4.25 7.45
CA ARG A 402 29.81 -4.41 7.57
C ARG A 402 30.49 -3.74 6.39
N ILE A 403 31.57 -3.02 6.66
CA ILE A 403 32.35 -2.27 5.67
C ILE A 403 33.83 -2.59 5.92
N ILE A 404 34.49 -3.23 4.96
CA ILE A 404 35.92 -3.57 5.05
C ILE A 404 36.70 -2.60 4.18
N ASP A 405 37.30 -1.60 4.81
CA ASP A 405 38.10 -0.58 4.18
C ASP A 405 39.50 -1.12 3.85
N GLY A 406 39.77 -1.30 2.56
CA GLY A 406 41.04 -1.82 2.06
C GLY A 406 42.18 -0.80 2.14
N ASP A 407 41.89 0.49 2.22
CA ASP A 407 42.90 1.56 2.28
C ASP A 407 43.47 1.70 3.69
N SER A 408 42.58 1.66 4.69
CA SER A 408 42.94 1.87 6.09
C SER A 408 43.11 0.57 6.89
N GLY A 409 42.62 -0.56 6.38
CA GLY A 409 42.59 -1.84 7.08
C GLY A 409 41.55 -1.93 8.19
N LEU A 410 40.67 -0.92 8.29
CA LEU A 410 39.56 -0.85 9.23
C LEU A 410 38.37 -1.68 8.73
N GLU A 411 37.85 -2.57 9.56
CA GLU A 411 36.52 -3.16 9.41
C GLU A 411 35.55 -2.40 10.32
N LEU A 412 34.60 -1.70 9.70
CA LEU A 412 33.55 -0.97 10.40
C LEU A 412 32.27 -1.83 10.42
N SER A 413 31.73 -2.03 11.62
CA SER A 413 30.49 -2.74 11.89
C SER A 413 29.47 -1.73 12.45
N VAL A 414 28.37 -1.57 11.73
CA VAL A 414 27.29 -0.64 12.09
C VAL A 414 26.04 -1.45 12.42
N LYS A 415 25.57 -1.37 13.66
CA LYS A 415 24.35 -2.04 14.11
C LYS A 415 23.27 -0.99 14.32
N PHE A 416 22.19 -1.09 13.57
CA PHE A 416 21.04 -0.19 13.65
C PHE A 416 19.86 -0.93 14.27
N VAL A 417 19.21 -0.32 15.26
CA VAL A 417 18.00 -0.88 15.90
C VAL A 417 16.98 0.22 16.15
N LYS A 418 15.70 -0.19 16.19
CA LYS A 418 14.58 0.70 16.48
C LYS A 418 13.72 0.18 17.63
N THR A 419 12.98 1.08 18.25
CA THR A 419 11.90 0.71 19.16
C THR A 419 10.69 0.21 18.38
N GLU A 420 9.86 -0.59 19.03
CA GLU A 420 8.68 -1.20 18.39
C GLU A 420 7.62 -0.16 17.97
N ASP A 421 7.67 1.08 18.48
CA ASP A 421 6.84 2.20 18.03
C ASP A 421 7.47 3.01 16.88
N GLY A 422 8.69 2.66 16.47
CA GLY A 422 9.40 3.29 15.35
C GLY A 422 9.84 4.74 15.59
N LEU A 423 9.70 5.26 16.82
CA LEU A 423 10.00 6.66 17.14
C LEU A 423 11.44 6.89 17.63
N ASN A 424 12.08 5.86 18.16
CA ASN A 424 13.45 5.95 18.67
C ASN A 424 14.35 4.95 17.94
N TRP A 425 15.63 5.29 17.80
CA TRP A 425 16.61 4.44 17.14
C TRP A 425 17.97 4.57 17.80
N ALA A 426 18.81 3.54 17.62
CA ALA A 426 20.19 3.57 18.07
C ALA A 426 21.12 2.95 17.02
N LEU A 427 22.33 3.48 16.99
CA LEU A 427 23.47 2.92 16.28
C LEU A 427 24.52 2.48 17.27
N ARG A 428 25.11 1.31 17.03
CA ARG A 428 26.41 0.96 17.58
C ARG A 428 27.44 0.94 16.46
N ILE A 429 28.48 1.74 16.62
CA ILE A 429 29.59 1.85 15.69
C ILE A 429 30.78 1.12 16.29
N GLU A 430 31.27 0.08 15.61
CA GLU A 430 32.41 -0.73 16.02
C GLU A 430 33.47 -0.71 14.93
N GLY A 431 34.70 -0.32 15.28
CA GLY A 431 35.85 -0.43 14.41
C GLY A 431 36.78 -1.54 14.88
N THR A 432 37.09 -2.49 13.99
CA THR A 432 38.09 -3.53 14.25
C THR A 432 39.23 -3.46 13.24
N THR A 433 40.45 -3.57 13.73
CA THR A 433 41.68 -3.50 12.91
C THR A 433 42.67 -4.57 13.37
N ASN A 434 43.43 -5.10 12.40
CA ASN A 434 44.53 -6.03 12.70
C ASN A 434 45.80 -5.29 13.18
N ASN A 435 45.87 -3.97 12.97
CA ASN A 435 46.97 -3.13 13.44
C ASN A 435 46.56 -2.43 14.74
N PRO A 436 47.05 -2.85 15.92
CA PRO A 436 46.66 -2.25 17.20
C PRO A 436 47.16 -0.80 17.37
N HIS A 437 48.00 -0.31 16.45
CA HIS A 437 48.52 1.04 16.46
C HIS A 437 47.87 1.95 15.42
N SER A 438 46.96 1.43 14.58
CA SER A 438 46.31 2.26 13.57
C SER A 438 45.42 3.31 14.25
N VAL A 439 45.40 4.51 13.67
CA VAL A 439 44.63 5.64 14.20
C VAL A 439 43.59 6.07 13.19
N HIS A 440 42.34 6.08 13.62
CA HIS A 440 41.19 6.41 12.78
C HIS A 440 40.37 7.52 13.42
N SER A 441 40.03 8.54 12.63
CA SER A 441 39.02 9.53 12.99
C SER A 441 37.67 9.09 12.41
N VAL A 442 36.64 9.15 13.25
CA VAL A 442 35.25 8.86 12.88
C VAL A 442 34.40 10.07 13.25
N VAL A 443 33.65 10.56 12.26
CA VAL A 443 32.89 11.79 12.32
C VAL A 443 31.42 11.48 12.10
N PHE A 444 30.62 11.66 13.15
CA PHE A 444 29.18 11.66 13.06
C PHE A 444 28.69 13.09 12.82
N TYR A 445 27.76 13.28 11.89
CA TYR A 445 27.11 14.56 11.71
C TYR A 445 25.60 14.43 11.70
N THR A 446 24.93 15.48 12.13
CA THR A 446 23.47 15.59 12.07
C THR A 446 23.04 17.02 11.88
N GLY A 447 21.98 17.24 11.10
CA GLY A 447 21.46 18.59 10.90
C GLY A 447 20.01 18.64 10.44
N LEU A 448 19.39 19.80 10.63
CA LEU A 448 17.99 20.07 10.27
C LEU A 448 17.92 20.72 8.89
N GLU A 449 17.10 20.17 8.00
CA GLU A 449 16.79 20.70 6.67
C GLU A 449 15.54 21.62 6.66
N SER A 450 14.98 21.96 7.82
CA SER A 450 13.89 22.94 7.93
C SER A 450 13.80 23.53 9.34
N ASP A 451 12.80 24.40 9.56
CA ASP A 451 12.53 25.07 10.82
C ASP A 451 12.54 24.09 12.01
N GLY A 452 13.40 24.39 12.96
CA GLY A 452 13.58 23.63 14.20
C GLY A 452 14.81 24.11 14.95
N ASP A 453 14.90 23.74 16.22
CA ASP A 453 16.02 24.09 17.09
C ASP A 453 16.87 22.83 17.33
N ILE A 454 18.19 22.96 17.30
CA ILE A 454 19.12 21.90 17.68
C ILE A 454 20.36 22.53 18.33
N GLU A 455 20.73 22.02 19.50
CA GLU A 455 21.83 22.56 20.30
C GLU A 455 22.52 21.48 21.14
N ARG A 456 23.81 21.69 21.42
CA ARG A 456 24.54 20.87 22.40
C ARG A 456 24.19 21.33 23.82
N ILE A 457 23.95 20.36 24.71
CA ILE A 457 23.72 20.61 26.14
C ILE A 457 24.92 20.24 27.01
N SER A 458 25.79 19.32 26.57
CA SER A 458 27.01 18.97 27.32
C SER A 458 27.96 20.17 27.43
N ASP A 459 28.44 20.44 28.65
CA ASP A 459 29.38 21.53 28.92
C ASP A 459 30.72 21.29 28.21
N PRO A 460 31.33 22.32 27.59
CA PRO A 460 32.67 22.19 27.05
C PRO A 460 33.72 22.11 28.15
N VAL A 461 34.87 21.54 27.82
CA VAL A 461 36.04 21.56 28.72
C VAL A 461 36.45 23.02 28.99
N PRO A 462 36.70 23.41 30.26
CA PRO A 462 37.03 24.80 30.61
C PRO A 462 38.19 25.36 29.78
N GLY A 463 37.96 26.51 29.14
CA GLY A 463 38.96 27.17 28.29
C GLY A 463 38.95 26.71 26.82
N THR A 464 38.01 25.84 26.45
CA THR A 464 37.76 25.43 25.06
C THR A 464 36.27 25.58 24.74
N ASP A 465 35.93 25.75 23.46
CA ASP A 465 34.54 25.81 23.01
C ASP A 465 34.10 24.55 22.25
N ASN A 466 35.06 23.76 21.75
CA ASN A 466 34.86 22.59 20.88
C ASN A 466 35.02 21.23 21.59
N LEU A 467 35.62 21.15 22.77
CA LEU A 467 35.93 19.87 23.40
C LEU A 467 34.90 19.45 24.44
N VAL A 468 34.59 18.16 24.47
CA VAL A 468 33.73 17.52 25.47
C VAL A 468 34.44 16.31 26.07
N ASP A 469 34.44 16.26 27.40
CA ASP A 469 34.94 15.14 28.20
C ASP A 469 33.76 14.25 28.63
N GLY A 470 33.73 13.01 28.14
CA GLY A 470 32.63 12.06 28.33
C GLY A 470 31.51 12.17 27.30
N ASP A 471 30.28 11.87 27.74
CA ASP A 471 29.12 11.72 26.86
C ASP A 471 28.64 13.07 26.29
N LEU A 472 28.37 13.08 24.98
CA LEU A 472 27.83 14.24 24.29
C LEU A 472 26.30 14.11 24.15
N ILE A 473 25.58 15.13 24.58
CA ILE A 473 24.13 15.23 24.41
C ILE A 473 23.79 16.45 23.55
N ILE A 474 23.11 16.20 22.44
CA ILE A 474 22.48 17.21 21.59
C ILE A 474 20.97 17.11 21.81
N LYS A 475 20.31 18.24 22.06
CA LYS A 475 18.84 18.31 22.10
C LYS A 475 18.34 19.07 20.91
N GLY A 476 17.18 18.68 20.41
CA GLY A 476 16.49 19.45 19.41
C GLY A 476 15.00 19.40 19.56
N LYS A 477 14.33 20.23 18.77
CA LYS A 477 12.89 20.30 18.67
C LYS A 477 12.51 20.52 17.22
N MET A 478 11.71 19.60 16.69
CA MET A 478 11.12 19.70 15.37
C MET A 478 9.76 18.99 15.37
N ASP A 479 8.71 19.76 15.07
CA ASP A 479 7.33 19.26 15.14
C ASP A 479 7.10 18.11 14.16
N LYS A 480 7.73 18.15 12.96
CA LYS A 480 7.65 17.10 11.93
C LYS A 480 8.07 15.71 12.44
N ILE A 481 9.02 15.61 13.38
CA ILE A 481 9.54 14.33 13.91
C ILE A 481 9.04 14.02 15.33
N GLY A 482 7.92 14.62 15.74
CA GLY A 482 7.29 14.33 17.03
C GLY A 482 7.69 15.26 18.18
N GLY A 483 8.26 16.42 17.87
CA GLY A 483 8.54 17.49 18.82
C GLY A 483 9.97 17.47 19.36
N GLU A 484 10.12 17.49 20.69
CA GLU A 484 11.44 17.46 21.35
C GLU A 484 12.10 16.08 21.23
N PHE A 485 13.41 16.08 20.97
CA PHE A 485 14.25 14.88 20.90
C PHE A 485 15.64 15.13 21.51
N ASP A 486 16.34 14.05 21.83
CA ASP A 486 17.74 14.05 22.24
C ASP A 486 18.55 13.03 21.44
N ILE A 487 19.80 13.39 21.13
CA ILE A 487 20.83 12.54 20.53
C ILE A 487 21.96 12.42 21.54
N GLN A 488 22.22 11.21 21.99
CA GLN A 488 23.27 10.89 22.96
C GLN A 488 24.38 10.11 22.26
N ILE A 489 25.63 10.53 22.45
CA ILE A 489 26.81 9.85 21.93
C ILE A 489 27.66 9.42 23.11
N ILE A 490 27.76 8.09 23.29
CA ILE A 490 28.28 7.45 24.49
C ILE A 490 29.44 6.54 24.11
N ASP A 491 30.60 6.73 24.75
CA ASP A 491 31.81 5.96 24.45
C ASP A 491 31.91 4.67 25.29
N ASP A 492 32.52 3.62 24.72
CA ASP A 492 32.95 2.47 25.51
C ASP A 492 34.22 2.81 26.31
N VAL A 493 34.23 2.45 27.59
CA VAL A 493 35.36 2.64 28.52
C VAL A 493 36.66 1.94 28.08
N LYS A 494 36.57 0.99 27.14
CA LYS A 494 37.72 0.26 26.59
C LYS A 494 38.39 1.01 25.44
N ASN A 495 37.79 2.06 24.91
CA ASN A 495 38.36 2.85 23.82
C ASN A 495 39.71 3.46 24.24
N VAL A 496 40.68 3.41 23.34
CA VAL A 496 41.99 4.03 23.54
C VAL A 496 42.10 5.24 22.63
N MET A 497 42.31 6.41 23.21
CA MET A 497 42.42 7.66 22.46
C MET A 497 43.89 8.09 22.27
N PRO A 498 44.26 8.76 21.16
CA PRO A 498 45.59 9.32 20.97
C PRO A 498 45.92 10.38 22.00
N LYS A 499 47.20 10.49 22.38
CA LYS A 499 47.71 11.58 23.22
C LYS A 499 48.23 12.71 22.34
N SER A 500 47.97 13.95 22.75
CA SER A 500 48.61 15.12 22.13
C SER A 500 49.96 15.42 22.77
N ASN A 501 50.90 15.84 21.95
CA ASN A 501 52.21 16.33 22.39
C ASN A 501 52.25 17.88 22.43
N THR A 502 51.17 18.54 22.00
CA THR A 502 51.06 20.00 21.90
C THR A 502 50.06 20.63 22.89
N LEU A 503 49.60 19.86 23.90
CA LEU A 503 48.59 20.31 24.88
C LEU A 503 48.97 21.58 25.64
N ASP A 504 50.27 21.80 25.89
CA ASP A 504 50.76 22.98 26.59
C ASP A 504 50.61 24.27 25.77
N TYR A 505 50.38 24.17 24.45
CA TYR A 505 50.28 25.31 23.54
C TYR A 505 48.84 25.74 23.26
N ASP A 506 47.98 24.79 22.89
CA ASP A 506 46.56 25.05 22.63
C ASP A 506 45.75 23.78 22.96
N PRO A 507 44.94 23.81 24.03
CA PRO A 507 44.17 22.65 24.45
C PRO A 507 43.09 22.25 23.45
N SER A 508 42.68 23.12 22.52
CA SER A 508 41.60 22.86 21.55
C SER A 508 41.94 21.79 20.50
N PHE A 509 43.20 21.37 20.40
CA PHE A 509 43.69 20.30 19.50
C PHE A 509 43.73 18.92 20.14
N ASN A 510 43.24 18.74 21.36
CA ASN A 510 43.41 17.50 22.12
C ASN A 510 42.63 16.30 21.53
N PRO A 511 43.29 15.37 20.81
CA PRO A 511 42.63 14.24 20.17
C PRO A 511 42.20 13.15 21.16
N SER A 512 42.53 13.32 22.45
CA SER A 512 42.07 12.42 23.52
C SER A 512 40.60 12.64 23.92
N LEU A 513 39.98 13.73 23.43
CA LEU A 513 38.63 14.15 23.79
C LEU A 513 37.72 14.18 22.57
N THR A 514 36.42 14.32 22.81
CA THR A 514 35.43 14.44 21.72
C THR A 514 35.45 15.86 21.18
N HIS A 515 35.60 16.01 19.86
CA HIS A 515 35.53 17.30 19.18
C HIS A 515 34.11 17.53 18.65
N HIS A 516 33.52 18.67 19.01
CA HIS A 516 32.18 19.10 18.59
C HIS A 516 32.23 20.48 17.95
N VAL A 517 31.55 20.61 16.81
CA VAL A 517 31.32 21.89 16.14
C VAL A 517 29.85 21.99 15.75
N SER A 518 29.30 23.19 15.89
CA SER A 518 27.97 23.57 15.43
C SER A 518 28.10 24.74 14.49
N LEU A 519 27.27 24.81 13.44
CA LEU A 519 27.27 25.93 12.52
C LEU A 519 25.91 26.09 11.84
N THR A 520 25.60 27.33 11.46
CA THR A 520 24.41 27.65 10.67
C THR A 520 24.71 27.42 9.20
N VAL A 521 23.94 26.55 8.57
CA VAL A 521 24.03 26.20 7.14
C VAL A 521 22.64 26.40 6.53
N PRO A 522 22.52 26.99 5.32
CA PRO A 522 21.26 27.03 4.61
C PRO A 522 20.64 25.62 4.55
N TYR A 523 19.33 25.53 4.75
CA TYR A 523 18.63 24.25 4.91
C TYR A 523 18.82 23.32 3.71
N GLU A 524 18.85 23.89 2.51
CA GLU A 524 19.10 23.23 1.23
C GLU A 524 20.55 22.75 1.03
N GLU A 525 21.48 23.15 1.91
CA GLU A 525 22.91 22.83 1.82
C GLU A 525 23.41 21.87 2.92
N VAL A 526 22.54 21.42 3.82
CA VAL A 526 22.92 20.52 4.94
C VAL A 526 23.46 19.19 4.44
N TRP A 527 22.98 18.70 3.29
CA TRP A 527 23.47 17.47 2.66
C TRP A 527 24.96 17.55 2.25
N LYS A 528 25.52 18.75 2.05
CA LYS A 528 26.95 19.00 1.77
C LYS A 528 27.85 18.89 3.01
N ALA A 529 27.40 18.20 4.06
CA ALA A 529 28.13 18.07 5.33
C ALA A 529 29.59 17.61 5.16
N SER A 530 29.90 16.71 4.24
CA SER A 530 31.28 16.28 3.97
C SER A 530 32.15 17.43 3.46
N ASP A 531 31.69 18.18 2.46
CA ASP A 531 32.44 19.31 1.88
C ASP A 531 32.64 20.43 2.92
N ILE A 532 31.61 20.66 3.75
CA ILE A 532 31.66 21.61 4.86
C ILE A 532 32.70 21.17 5.90
N PHE A 533 32.71 19.89 6.27
CA PHE A 533 33.70 19.33 7.20
C PHE A 533 35.13 19.56 6.71
N TRP A 534 35.42 19.25 5.44
CA TRP A 534 36.75 19.46 4.86
C TRP A 534 37.13 20.94 4.79
N THR A 535 36.15 21.81 4.54
CA THR A 535 36.36 23.26 4.55
C THR A 535 36.73 23.74 5.95
N LEU A 536 36.06 23.25 7.00
CA LEU A 536 36.38 23.57 8.39
C LEU A 536 37.80 23.14 8.77
N LEU A 537 38.20 21.91 8.40
CA LEU A 537 39.57 21.44 8.65
C LEU A 537 40.62 22.31 7.93
N ARG A 538 40.35 22.71 6.70
CA ARG A 538 41.24 23.62 5.95
C ARG A 538 41.39 24.97 6.65
N LEU A 539 40.29 25.57 7.10
CA LEU A 539 40.31 26.84 7.83
C LEU A 539 41.12 26.75 9.13
N ASN A 540 41.06 25.61 9.84
CA ASN A 540 41.87 25.40 11.03
C ASN A 540 43.38 25.44 10.72
N VAL A 541 43.81 24.88 9.59
CA VAL A 541 45.22 24.90 9.17
C VAL A 541 45.64 26.32 8.76
N GLU A 542 44.80 27.04 8.01
CA GLU A 542 45.06 28.43 7.58
C GLU A 542 45.21 29.36 8.81
N GLU A 543 44.37 29.22 9.84
CA GLU A 543 44.46 30.01 11.07
C GLU A 543 45.78 29.75 11.84
N ILE A 544 46.27 28.50 11.87
CA ILE A 544 47.57 28.17 12.49
C ILE A 544 48.71 28.88 11.76
N GLU A 545 48.69 28.90 10.43
CA GLU A 545 49.69 29.58 9.62
C GLU A 545 49.67 31.11 9.85
N GLU A 546 48.48 31.71 9.99
CA GLU A 546 48.32 33.14 10.27
C GLU A 546 48.87 33.56 11.64
N LEU A 547 48.86 32.66 12.63
CA LEU A 547 49.47 32.86 13.95
C LEU A 547 51.01 32.77 13.94
N GLU A 548 51.64 32.80 12.75
CA GLU A 548 53.07 32.57 12.50
C GLU A 548 53.59 31.22 13.02
N LYS A 549 52.68 30.27 13.30
CA LYS A 549 53.02 28.91 13.74
C LYS A 549 53.24 28.04 12.51
N ARG A 550 54.13 27.07 12.66
CA ARG A 550 54.54 26.19 11.56
C ARG A 550 53.69 24.91 11.59
N PRO A 551 52.86 24.60 10.57
CA PRO A 551 51.98 23.43 10.60
C PRO A 551 52.68 22.11 10.87
N TYR A 552 53.96 21.98 10.46
CA TYR A 552 54.79 20.79 10.70
C TYR A 552 55.21 20.58 12.16
N GLU A 553 54.90 21.51 13.07
CA GLU A 553 55.06 21.32 14.52
C GLU A 553 53.92 20.48 15.13
N PHE A 554 52.82 20.30 14.41
CA PHE A 554 51.70 19.46 14.81
C PHE A 554 51.73 18.11 14.10
N SER A 555 51.32 17.05 14.80
CA SER A 555 51.14 15.74 14.17
C SER A 555 49.91 15.75 13.25
N PRO A 556 49.84 14.87 12.23
CA PRO A 556 48.64 14.72 11.41
C PRO A 556 47.37 14.43 12.24
N ILE A 557 47.53 13.70 13.36
CA ILE A 557 46.45 13.41 14.31
C ILE A 557 45.89 14.71 14.91
N GLU A 558 46.75 15.66 15.30
CA GLU A 558 46.31 16.92 15.89
C GLU A 558 45.75 17.88 14.83
N LEU A 559 46.39 17.99 13.66
CA LEU A 559 45.98 18.94 12.61
C LEU A 559 44.60 18.66 12.02
N PHE A 560 44.21 17.40 11.95
CA PHE A 560 42.94 16.99 11.37
C PHE A 560 41.79 16.94 12.38
N GLN A 561 41.94 17.56 13.56
CA GLN A 561 40.86 17.69 14.51
C GLN A 561 39.97 18.93 14.25
N LEU A 562 38.67 18.77 14.46
CA LEU A 562 37.69 19.84 14.38
C LEU A 562 37.88 20.89 15.49
N ARG A 563 37.92 22.15 15.09
CA ARG A 563 37.91 23.33 15.97
C ARG A 563 36.74 24.24 15.61
N ASN A 564 36.39 25.14 16.53
CA ASN A 564 35.37 26.16 16.33
C ASN A 564 35.94 27.58 16.45
N PRO A 565 36.89 28.00 15.59
CA PRO A 565 37.58 29.28 15.74
C PRO A 565 36.63 30.49 15.68
N GLY A 566 35.47 30.35 15.02
CA GLY A 566 34.45 31.40 14.92
C GLY A 566 33.35 31.37 15.99
N GLY A 567 33.37 30.39 16.91
CA GLY A 567 32.28 30.22 17.88
C GLY A 567 30.91 30.00 17.24
N PHE A 568 30.88 29.36 16.07
CA PHE A 568 29.66 29.13 15.31
C PHE A 568 28.67 28.28 16.09
N GLN A 569 27.38 28.55 15.85
CA GLN A 569 26.25 27.76 16.31
C GLN A 569 25.19 27.72 15.20
N GLY A 570 24.43 26.65 15.13
CA GLY A 570 23.33 26.51 14.17
C GLY A 570 22.87 25.07 13.98
N ASN A 571 22.19 24.86 12.84
CA ASN A 571 21.41 23.67 12.52
C ASN A 571 22.21 22.44 12.08
N LEU A 572 23.52 22.54 11.85
CA LEU A 572 24.39 21.41 11.53
C LEU A 572 25.41 21.19 12.65
N HIS A 573 25.56 19.94 13.07
CA HIS A 573 26.50 19.51 14.10
C HIS A 573 27.45 18.43 13.58
N PHE A 574 28.72 18.57 13.91
CA PHE A 574 29.75 17.55 13.71
C PHE A 574 30.27 17.08 15.07
N VAL A 575 30.51 15.78 15.16
CA VAL A 575 31.09 15.11 16.32
C VAL A 575 32.20 14.20 15.83
N GLU A 576 33.44 14.58 16.08
CA GLU A 576 34.63 13.84 15.72
C GLU A 576 35.22 13.14 16.94
N LYS A 577 35.56 11.87 16.76
CA LYS A 577 36.26 11.04 17.74
C LYS A 577 37.41 10.31 17.06
N THR A 578 38.58 10.31 17.70
CA THR A 578 39.78 9.66 17.16
C THR A 578 40.20 8.50 18.06
N PHE A 579 40.40 7.32 17.48
CA PHE A 579 40.69 6.08 18.21
C PHE A 579 42.00 5.44 17.77
N ILE A 580 42.67 4.76 18.70
CA ILE A 580 43.79 3.86 18.45
C ILE A 580 43.28 2.41 18.49
N GLY A 581 43.52 1.66 17.43
CA GLY A 581 43.15 0.25 17.37
C GLY A 581 41.63 0.05 17.30
N ASN A 582 41.14 -0.95 18.04
CA ASN A 582 39.71 -1.26 18.07
C ASN A 582 38.92 -0.24 18.91
N PHE A 583 37.71 0.08 18.47
CA PHE A 583 36.84 1.02 19.17
C PHE A 583 35.37 0.64 19.07
N GLN A 584 34.58 1.17 20.01
CA GLN A 584 33.13 1.07 20.01
C GLN A 584 32.48 2.31 20.63
N TYR A 585 31.43 2.85 20.03
CA TYR A 585 30.59 3.86 20.67
C TYR A 585 29.15 3.78 20.17
N ASP A 586 28.23 4.29 20.98
CA ASP A 586 26.79 4.26 20.71
C ASP A 586 26.27 5.66 20.37
N ILE A 587 25.33 5.74 19.41
CA ILE A 587 24.57 6.94 19.07
C ILE A 587 23.09 6.62 19.28
N ILE A 588 22.43 7.30 20.20
CA ILE A 588 21.05 7.00 20.60
C ILE A 588 20.18 8.23 20.36
N PHE A 589 19.13 8.06 19.56
CA PHE A 589 18.11 9.07 19.32
C PHE A 589 16.83 8.70 20.06
N ASN A 590 16.35 9.59 20.94
CA ASN A 590 15.10 9.44 21.66
C ASN A 590 14.20 10.65 21.47
N THR A 591 12.94 10.39 21.13
CA THR A 591 11.88 11.40 21.16
C THR A 591 11.29 11.52 22.56
N LYS A 592 10.81 12.72 22.92
CA LYS A 592 10.07 12.94 24.17
C LYS A 592 8.66 12.39 24.14
N SER A 593 8.08 12.25 22.94
CA SER A 593 6.73 11.74 22.72
C SER A 593 6.61 10.22 22.93
N SER A 594 7.70 9.47 22.78
CA SER A 594 7.73 8.03 23.05
C SER A 594 7.98 7.72 24.53
N ALA A 595 7.23 6.74 25.04
CA ALA A 595 7.47 6.15 26.37
C ALA A 595 8.61 5.11 26.37
N ASN A 596 8.97 4.56 25.20
CA ASN A 596 9.93 3.46 25.06
C ASN A 596 11.34 3.98 24.76
N LYS A 597 11.96 4.72 25.69
CA LYS A 597 13.30 5.27 25.43
C LYS A 597 14.38 4.18 25.41
N ILE A 598 15.32 4.30 24.47
CA ILE A 598 16.50 3.45 24.37
C ILE A 598 17.56 3.94 25.37
N GLN A 599 18.18 2.99 26.07
CA GLN A 599 19.30 3.22 26.98
C GLN A 599 20.47 2.33 26.56
N SER A 600 21.71 2.83 26.66
CA SER A 600 22.90 2.09 26.22
C SER A 600 23.03 0.71 26.91
N GLU A 601 22.68 0.61 28.20
CA GLU A 601 22.73 -0.65 28.99
C GLU A 601 21.90 -1.80 28.38
N HIS A 602 20.83 -1.48 27.64
CA HIS A 602 19.94 -2.47 27.03
C HIS A 602 20.20 -2.69 25.54
N LEU A 603 21.14 -1.95 24.94
CA LEU A 603 21.34 -1.93 23.49
C LEU A 603 21.81 -3.30 22.95
N ASP A 604 22.68 -4.00 23.68
CA ASP A 604 23.13 -5.36 23.32
C ASP A 604 21.97 -6.35 23.16
N GLN A 605 21.01 -6.29 24.08
CA GLN A 605 19.83 -7.16 24.05
C GLN A 605 18.92 -6.80 22.89
N MET A 606 18.73 -5.50 22.61
CA MET A 606 17.94 -5.02 21.47
C MET A 606 18.55 -5.44 20.13
N ILE A 607 19.87 -5.31 19.97
CA ILE A 607 20.61 -5.75 18.79
C ILE A 607 20.41 -7.26 18.58
N THR A 608 20.66 -8.06 19.62
CA THR A 608 20.54 -9.52 19.54
C THR A 608 19.12 -9.94 19.16
N LYS A 609 18.10 -9.35 19.80
CA LYS A 609 16.69 -9.60 19.48
C LYS A 609 16.37 -9.26 18.02
N THR A 610 16.86 -8.12 17.54
CA THR A 610 16.62 -7.63 16.18
C THR A 610 17.21 -8.57 15.14
N LEU A 611 18.49 -8.94 15.29
CA LEU A 611 19.17 -9.82 14.34
C LEU A 611 18.54 -11.22 14.29
N ASN A 612 18.15 -11.78 15.45
CA ASN A 612 17.46 -13.07 15.50
C ASN A 612 16.09 -13.00 14.81
N ARG A 613 15.32 -11.92 15.02
CA ARG A 613 14.02 -11.72 14.35
C ARG A 613 14.15 -11.70 12.83
N ILE A 614 15.22 -11.10 12.31
CA ILE A 614 15.52 -11.08 10.87
C ILE A 614 15.83 -12.49 10.35
N ASP A 615 16.68 -13.26 11.04
CA ASP A 615 17.00 -14.65 10.67
C ASP A 615 15.75 -15.55 10.68
N GLU A 616 14.90 -15.40 11.70
CA GLU A 616 13.64 -16.14 11.83
C GLU A 616 12.66 -15.79 10.70
N LYS A 617 12.48 -14.48 10.41
CA LYS A 617 11.61 -14.02 9.31
C LYS A 617 12.13 -14.53 7.97
N PHE A 618 13.44 -14.45 7.71
CA PHE A 618 14.04 -14.95 6.47
C PHE A 618 13.82 -16.44 6.30
N THR A 619 14.13 -17.25 7.32
CA THR A 619 13.97 -18.71 7.27
C THR A 619 12.52 -19.13 7.04
N ARG A 620 11.57 -18.39 7.62
CA ARG A 620 10.13 -18.62 7.42
C ARG A 620 9.69 -18.32 5.98
N LYS A 621 10.22 -17.25 5.38
CA LYS A 621 9.80 -16.74 4.06
C LYS A 621 10.51 -17.42 2.88
N PHE A 622 11.78 -17.78 3.05
CA PHE A 622 12.60 -18.36 2.00
C PHE A 622 13.05 -19.78 2.37
N GLN A 623 12.21 -20.74 2.00
CA GLN A 623 12.59 -22.15 1.97
C GLN A 623 13.24 -22.46 0.61
N LEU A 624 14.57 -22.36 0.55
CA LEU A 624 15.33 -22.59 -0.67
C LEU A 624 15.29 -24.08 -1.08
N ASN A 625 15.30 -24.34 -2.39
CA ASN A 625 15.25 -25.69 -2.94
C ASN A 625 16.63 -26.18 -3.37
N ALA A 626 16.82 -27.51 -3.39
CA ALA A 626 18.07 -28.12 -3.82
C ALA A 626 18.46 -27.67 -5.25
N PRO A 627 19.76 -27.55 -5.57
CA PRO A 627 20.92 -27.76 -4.71
C PRO A 627 21.30 -26.56 -3.80
N PHE A 628 20.45 -25.53 -3.75
CA PHE A 628 20.72 -24.24 -3.09
C PHE A 628 20.20 -24.12 -1.65
N ASN A 629 19.81 -25.24 -1.05
CA ASN A 629 19.27 -25.31 0.31
C ASN A 629 20.33 -25.54 1.40
N THR A 630 21.61 -25.27 1.11
CA THR A 630 22.71 -25.40 2.08
C THR A 630 23.01 -24.06 2.75
N ASP A 631 23.59 -24.08 3.96
CA ASP A 631 23.83 -22.87 4.77
C ASP A 631 24.56 -21.76 4.01
N LYS A 632 25.55 -22.09 3.16
CA LYS A 632 26.29 -21.11 2.36
C LYS A 632 25.39 -20.31 1.40
N TYR A 633 24.39 -20.96 0.81
CA TYR A 633 23.44 -20.32 -0.11
C TYR A 633 22.35 -19.58 0.66
N VAL A 634 21.93 -20.10 1.81
CA VAL A 634 20.99 -19.42 2.72
C VAL A 634 21.58 -18.11 3.22
N ASP A 635 22.83 -18.10 3.68
CA ASP A 635 23.52 -16.90 4.12
C ASP A 635 23.75 -15.91 2.96
N PHE A 636 24.15 -16.41 1.78
CA PHE A 636 24.24 -15.59 0.57
C PHE A 636 22.90 -14.94 0.20
N ALA A 637 21.81 -15.71 0.16
CA ALA A 637 20.47 -15.20 -0.18
C ALA A 637 20.01 -14.13 0.82
N LYS A 638 20.25 -14.36 2.11
CA LYS A 638 19.93 -13.39 3.18
C LYS A 638 20.73 -12.11 3.05
N GLU A 639 22.01 -12.21 2.73
CA GLU A 639 22.89 -11.06 2.54
C GLU A 639 22.51 -10.26 1.27
N ILE A 640 22.15 -10.93 0.17
CA ILE A 640 21.65 -10.26 -1.05
C ILE A 640 20.34 -9.52 -0.76
N LEU A 641 19.38 -10.15 -0.08
CA LEU A 641 18.10 -9.52 0.25
C LEU A 641 18.29 -8.33 1.20
N SER A 642 19.15 -8.50 2.21
CA SER A 642 19.47 -7.45 3.18
C SER A 642 20.11 -6.25 2.50
N GLN A 643 21.01 -6.46 1.54
CA GLN A 643 21.63 -5.38 0.80
C GLN A 643 20.69 -4.68 -0.19
N LEU A 644 19.79 -5.43 -0.85
CA LEU A 644 18.72 -4.84 -1.68
C LEU A 644 17.86 -3.89 -0.84
N MET A 645 17.33 -4.37 0.30
CA MET A 645 16.52 -3.54 1.20
C MET A 645 17.34 -2.41 1.84
N GLY A 646 18.63 -2.64 2.10
CA GLY A 646 19.56 -1.61 2.57
C GLY A 646 19.92 -0.55 1.51
N GLY A 647 19.54 -0.78 0.25
CA GLY A 647 19.59 0.19 -0.84
C GLY A 647 18.40 1.15 -0.85
N ILE A 648 17.33 0.88 -0.10
CA ILE A 648 16.13 1.72 -0.08
C ILE A 648 16.49 3.16 0.32
N ILE A 649 16.00 4.11 -0.47
CA ILE A 649 16.22 5.55 -0.29
C ILE A 649 14.87 6.26 -0.15
N TYR A 650 14.88 7.37 0.61
CA TYR A 650 13.79 8.34 0.61
C TYR A 650 14.35 9.67 0.06
N GLN A 651 13.81 10.10 -1.07
CA GLN A 651 14.22 11.32 -1.76
C GLN A 651 13.08 12.33 -1.76
N TYR A 652 13.44 13.61 -1.62
CA TYR A 652 12.52 14.73 -1.70
C TYR A 652 13.19 15.88 -2.45
N GLY A 653 12.47 16.48 -3.39
CA GLY A 653 12.98 17.63 -4.13
C GLY A 653 12.30 17.83 -5.48
N ASP A 654 12.78 18.83 -6.21
CA ASP A 654 12.38 19.08 -7.59
C ASP A 654 13.05 18.10 -8.57
N GLN A 655 12.48 17.94 -9.75
CA GLN A 655 13.08 17.30 -10.93
C GLN A 655 13.20 18.31 -12.07
N LEU A 656 14.01 18.03 -13.08
CA LEU A 656 14.10 18.85 -14.31
C LEU A 656 13.35 18.16 -15.44
N VAL A 657 12.34 18.82 -16.01
CA VAL A 657 11.51 18.27 -17.09
C VAL A 657 11.38 19.26 -18.22
N ASP A 658 11.55 18.79 -19.46
CA ASP A 658 11.25 19.59 -20.66
C ASP A 658 9.90 19.14 -21.27
N ARG A 659 8.81 19.79 -20.85
CA ARG A 659 7.46 19.51 -21.40
C ARG A 659 7.25 20.01 -22.82
N LYS A 660 8.18 20.79 -23.37
CA LYS A 660 8.12 21.31 -24.74
C LYS A 660 8.98 20.47 -25.69
N ALA A 661 9.69 19.46 -25.18
CA ALA A 661 10.51 18.58 -25.97
C ALA A 661 9.70 17.91 -27.09
N ILE A 662 10.31 17.85 -28.28
CA ILE A 662 9.77 17.19 -29.45
C ILE A 662 10.74 16.07 -29.82
N VAL A 663 10.21 14.88 -30.09
CA VAL A 663 10.99 13.74 -30.58
C VAL A 663 11.37 13.99 -32.04
N ASP A 664 12.64 13.80 -32.38
CA ASP A 664 13.14 13.92 -33.76
C ASP A 664 12.90 12.63 -34.54
N ASP A 665 11.67 12.47 -35.03
CA ASP A 665 11.26 11.34 -35.89
C ASP A 665 11.77 11.49 -37.36
N VAL A 666 12.58 12.51 -37.67
CA VAL A 666 13.13 12.72 -39.03
C VAL A 666 14.58 12.28 -39.12
N ASN A 667 15.44 12.75 -38.20
CA ASN A 667 16.86 12.35 -38.19
C ASN A 667 17.18 11.34 -37.10
N PHE A 668 16.23 11.02 -36.21
CA PHE A 668 16.44 10.09 -35.08
C PHE A 668 17.67 10.49 -34.26
N SER A 669 17.78 11.78 -33.96
CA SER A 669 18.86 12.35 -33.15
C SER A 669 18.40 12.61 -31.72
N HIS A 670 19.35 12.74 -30.79
CA HIS A 670 19.02 13.13 -29.41
C HIS A 670 18.34 14.49 -29.38
N ALA A 671 17.20 14.57 -28.70
CA ALA A 671 16.51 15.83 -28.48
C ALA A 671 17.40 16.77 -27.65
N GLN A 672 17.53 18.02 -28.10
CA GLN A 672 18.12 19.08 -27.27
C GLN A 672 17.07 19.53 -26.25
N LEU A 673 17.27 19.17 -24.99
CA LEU A 673 16.33 19.44 -23.91
C LEU A 673 16.67 20.74 -23.20
N ASN A 674 15.64 21.51 -22.85
CA ASN A 674 15.72 22.68 -21.99
C ASN A 674 14.69 22.56 -20.86
N GLY A 675 15.10 21.93 -19.76
CA GLY A 675 14.23 21.57 -18.66
C GLY A 675 13.91 22.72 -17.71
N GLU A 676 12.69 22.71 -17.18
CA GLU A 676 12.25 23.57 -16.07
C GLU A 676 12.14 22.73 -14.78
N LYS A 677 12.30 23.37 -13.62
CA LYS A 677 12.14 22.71 -12.32
C LYS A 677 10.66 22.41 -12.06
N GLU A 678 10.34 21.15 -11.76
CA GLU A 678 9.00 20.70 -11.37
C GLU A 678 9.03 19.98 -10.03
N GLY A 679 7.96 20.13 -9.24
CA GLY A 679 7.84 19.55 -7.91
C GLY A 679 7.55 20.59 -6.82
N PRO A 680 7.88 20.31 -5.55
CA PRO A 680 8.66 19.16 -5.08
C PRO A 680 7.87 17.84 -5.16
N TYR A 681 8.61 16.75 -5.34
CA TYR A 681 8.12 15.37 -5.29
C TYR A 681 8.81 14.61 -4.18
N GLU A 682 8.22 13.50 -3.77
CA GLU A 682 8.83 12.54 -2.85
C GLU A 682 8.81 11.14 -3.43
N LEU A 683 9.85 10.36 -3.14
CA LEU A 683 9.96 8.99 -3.60
C LEU A 683 10.63 8.11 -2.54
N PHE A 684 9.97 7.00 -2.21
CA PHE A 684 10.48 5.93 -1.37
C PHE A 684 10.66 4.68 -2.24
N THR A 685 11.91 4.27 -2.49
CA THR A 685 12.24 3.34 -3.57
C THR A 685 13.53 2.56 -3.30
N CYS A 686 13.67 1.38 -3.90
CA CYS A 686 14.95 0.68 -4.03
C CYS A 686 15.86 1.41 -5.05
N VAL A 687 17.14 1.08 -5.05
CA VAL A 687 18.11 1.65 -6.01
C VAL A 687 18.91 0.52 -6.67
N PRO A 688 19.26 0.60 -7.97
CA PRO A 688 20.01 -0.47 -8.63
C PRO A 688 21.38 -0.71 -8.01
N SER A 689 22.08 0.38 -7.65
CA SER A 689 23.41 0.34 -7.04
C SER A 689 23.68 1.59 -6.19
N ARG A 690 23.98 1.41 -4.90
CA ARG A 690 24.35 2.49 -3.97
C ARG A 690 25.51 3.37 -4.43
N PRO A 691 26.64 2.83 -4.95
CA PRO A 691 27.78 3.67 -5.35
C PRO A 691 27.60 4.43 -6.67
N PHE A 692 26.71 3.99 -7.56
CA PHE A 692 26.64 4.52 -8.94
C PHE A 692 25.24 5.02 -9.35
N PHE A 693 24.20 4.29 -8.95
CA PHE A 693 22.81 4.58 -9.27
C PHE A 693 21.95 4.79 -8.00
N PRO A 694 22.28 5.68 -7.05
CA PRO A 694 21.53 5.82 -5.81
C PRO A 694 20.25 6.67 -5.97
N ARG A 695 19.36 6.22 -6.85
CA ARG A 695 18.10 6.88 -7.21
C ARG A 695 17.12 5.87 -7.83
N GLY A 696 15.85 6.26 -7.89
CA GLY A 696 14.81 5.42 -8.49
C GLY A 696 14.95 5.31 -10.01
N PHE A 697 14.93 4.08 -10.52
CA PHE A 697 14.78 3.78 -11.94
C PHE A 697 13.50 2.97 -12.17
N TYR A 698 12.63 3.49 -13.03
CA TYR A 698 11.25 2.99 -13.17
C TYR A 698 11.20 1.51 -13.59
N TRP A 699 12.02 1.13 -14.57
CA TRP A 699 12.00 -0.23 -15.11
C TRP A 699 12.76 -1.23 -14.22
N ASP A 700 13.79 -0.79 -13.50
CA ASP A 700 14.50 -1.63 -12.53
C ASP A 700 13.60 -1.99 -11.33
N GLU A 701 12.73 -1.07 -10.90
CA GLU A 701 11.98 -1.21 -9.66
C GLU A 701 11.05 -2.43 -9.64
N GLY A 702 10.40 -2.78 -10.76
CA GLY A 702 9.61 -4.00 -10.84
C GLY A 702 10.44 -5.24 -10.49
N PHE A 703 11.70 -5.30 -10.92
CA PHE A 703 12.60 -6.41 -10.59
C PHE A 703 13.14 -6.35 -9.16
N HIS A 704 13.38 -5.15 -8.63
CA HIS A 704 13.76 -4.97 -7.22
C HIS A 704 12.69 -5.54 -6.28
N LEU A 705 11.42 -5.31 -6.64
CA LEU A 705 10.31 -5.58 -5.73
C LEU A 705 9.86 -7.03 -5.72
N LEU A 706 10.13 -7.84 -6.75
CA LEU A 706 9.74 -9.25 -6.78
C LEU A 706 10.27 -10.06 -5.56
N PRO A 707 11.57 -10.02 -5.18
CA PRO A 707 12.04 -10.71 -3.99
C PRO A 707 11.59 -10.02 -2.69
N VAL A 708 11.39 -8.70 -2.70
CA VAL A 708 10.86 -7.99 -1.52
C VAL A 708 9.40 -8.38 -1.27
N LEU A 709 8.62 -8.60 -2.31
CA LEU A 709 7.21 -9.00 -2.25
C LEU A 709 7.03 -10.34 -1.50
N ASP A 710 7.91 -11.29 -1.75
CA ASP A 710 7.95 -12.59 -1.04
C ASP A 710 8.30 -12.42 0.46
N TYR A 711 9.10 -11.41 0.80
CA TYR A 711 9.57 -11.16 2.17
C TYR A 711 8.64 -10.26 3.00
N ASP A 712 8.16 -9.17 2.39
CA ASP A 712 7.38 -8.08 2.97
C ASP A 712 6.52 -7.42 1.85
N SER A 713 5.33 -7.98 1.65
CA SER A 713 4.35 -7.49 0.69
C SER A 713 3.87 -6.06 1.01
N ASP A 714 3.70 -5.73 2.29
CA ASP A 714 3.27 -4.39 2.72
C ASP A 714 4.31 -3.30 2.36
N LEU A 715 5.60 -3.59 2.50
CA LEU A 715 6.69 -2.70 2.06
C LEU A 715 6.69 -2.53 0.55
N THR A 716 6.48 -3.62 -0.19
CA THR A 716 6.41 -3.59 -1.65
C THR A 716 5.28 -2.68 -2.13
N LEU A 717 4.10 -2.81 -1.54
CA LEU A 717 2.95 -1.97 -1.89
C LEU A 717 3.16 -0.50 -1.52
N GLU A 718 3.86 -0.21 -0.42
CA GLU A 718 4.24 1.16 -0.06
C GLU A 718 5.16 1.80 -1.11
N ILE A 719 6.14 1.05 -1.63
CA ILE A 719 7.04 1.52 -2.68
C ILE A 719 6.28 1.72 -4.00
N VAL A 720 5.44 0.76 -4.41
CA VAL A 720 4.60 0.90 -5.63
C VAL A 720 3.68 2.12 -5.53
N LYS A 721 3.05 2.34 -4.37
CA LYS A 721 2.23 3.52 -4.09
C LYS A 721 3.04 4.81 -4.22
N SER A 722 4.28 4.82 -3.73
CA SER A 722 5.19 5.96 -3.87
C SER A 722 5.53 6.26 -5.33
N TRP A 723 5.86 5.26 -6.15
CA TRP A 723 6.07 5.44 -7.59
C TRP A 723 4.83 5.96 -8.30
N PHE A 724 3.68 5.33 -8.10
CA PHE A 724 2.43 5.77 -8.74
C PHE A 724 1.94 7.12 -8.23
N SER A 725 2.45 7.60 -7.09
CA SER A 725 2.17 8.96 -6.65
C SER A 725 2.68 10.01 -7.64
N LEU A 726 3.77 9.70 -8.37
CA LEU A 726 4.47 10.56 -9.33
C LEU A 726 3.83 10.58 -10.74
N ILE A 727 2.82 9.75 -10.99
CA ILE A 727 2.08 9.77 -12.26
C ILE A 727 1.42 11.14 -12.42
N ASP A 728 1.81 11.85 -13.48
CA ASP A 728 1.29 13.18 -13.77
C ASP A 728 -0.13 13.16 -14.35
N ASP A 729 -0.70 14.34 -14.59
CA ASP A 729 -2.07 14.46 -15.11
C ASP A 729 -2.26 13.85 -16.51
N ASN A 730 -1.18 13.72 -17.28
CA ASN A 730 -1.19 13.07 -18.59
C ASN A 730 -0.98 11.56 -18.52
N GLY A 731 -0.59 11.03 -17.37
CA GLY A 731 -0.27 9.62 -17.14
C GLY A 731 1.23 9.29 -17.30
N TRP A 732 2.11 10.26 -17.46
CA TRP A 732 3.55 10.03 -17.57
C TRP A 732 4.22 9.89 -16.21
N ILE A 733 5.30 9.11 -16.18
CA ILE A 733 6.23 9.01 -15.06
C ILE A 733 7.66 9.00 -15.61
N ALA A 734 8.55 9.78 -15.00
CA ALA A 734 9.95 9.82 -15.44
C ALA A 734 10.64 8.47 -15.22
N ARG A 735 11.45 8.08 -16.20
CA ARG A 735 12.23 6.84 -16.16
C ARG A 735 13.26 6.81 -15.04
N GLU A 736 13.82 7.97 -14.72
CA GLU A 736 14.91 8.15 -13.78
C GLU A 736 14.56 9.32 -12.87
N GLN A 737 14.46 9.03 -11.57
CA GLN A 737 13.92 9.94 -10.58
C GLN A 737 15.06 10.69 -9.90
N ILE A 738 15.32 11.92 -10.35
CA ILE A 738 16.43 12.76 -9.86
C ILE A 738 15.85 13.92 -9.05
N LEU A 739 15.56 13.64 -7.77
CA LEU A 739 14.89 14.58 -6.88
C LEU A 739 15.89 15.32 -5.99
N GLY A 740 15.98 16.64 -6.17
CA GLY A 740 16.84 17.52 -5.38
C GLY A 740 18.33 17.52 -5.78
N ASP A 741 19.09 18.44 -5.20
CA ASP A 741 20.48 18.70 -5.61
C ASP A 741 21.45 17.59 -5.21
N GLU A 742 21.23 16.91 -4.07
CA GLU A 742 22.04 15.76 -3.64
C GLU A 742 22.03 14.66 -4.72
N ALA A 743 20.85 14.31 -5.25
CA ALA A 743 20.72 13.29 -6.29
C ALA A 743 21.39 13.72 -7.61
N ARG A 744 21.26 15.00 -8.00
CA ARG A 744 21.85 15.54 -9.24
C ARG A 744 23.37 15.43 -9.28
N THR A 745 24.06 15.48 -8.13
CA THR A 745 25.52 15.37 -8.11
C THR A 745 26.06 14.03 -8.63
N LYS A 746 25.22 12.99 -8.62
CA LYS A 746 25.58 11.64 -9.10
C LYS A 746 25.14 11.39 -10.54
N VAL A 747 24.65 12.41 -11.25
CA VAL A 747 24.17 12.29 -12.63
C VAL A 747 24.90 13.29 -13.52
N PRO A 748 25.45 12.86 -14.67
CA PRO A 748 25.94 13.79 -15.68
C PRO A 748 24.83 14.75 -16.15
N MET A 749 25.22 15.98 -16.48
CA MET A 749 24.28 17.07 -16.78
C MET A 749 23.36 16.75 -17.96
N GLU A 750 23.90 16.03 -18.95
CA GLU A 750 23.22 15.57 -20.15
C GLU A 750 22.06 14.60 -19.88
N PHE A 751 22.07 13.87 -18.76
CA PHE A 751 21.03 12.90 -18.39
C PHE A 751 20.08 13.41 -17.29
N THR A 752 20.30 14.64 -16.81
CA THR A 752 19.52 15.15 -15.68
C THR A 752 18.10 15.56 -16.09
N ILE A 753 17.92 16.07 -17.32
CA ILE A 753 16.63 16.56 -17.81
C ILE A 753 15.79 15.40 -18.35
N GLN A 754 14.58 15.24 -17.82
CA GLN A 754 13.64 14.21 -18.23
C GLN A 754 12.74 14.69 -19.38
N ASN A 755 12.43 13.80 -20.32
CA ASN A 755 11.56 14.07 -21.46
C ASN A 755 10.25 13.28 -21.34
N PRO A 756 9.07 13.94 -21.26
CA PRO A 756 7.79 13.27 -21.05
C PRO A 756 7.26 12.48 -22.25
N ASN A 757 7.94 12.52 -23.39
CA ASN A 757 7.63 11.68 -24.54
C ASN A 757 8.35 10.32 -24.49
N ILE A 758 9.30 10.14 -23.56
CA ILE A 758 10.09 8.91 -23.40
C ILE A 758 9.41 8.01 -22.38
N ALA A 759 9.10 6.78 -22.79
CA ALA A 759 8.59 5.71 -21.94
C ALA A 759 9.72 4.79 -21.47
N ASN A 760 9.40 3.89 -20.54
CA ASN A 760 10.23 2.72 -20.21
C ASN A 760 9.37 1.51 -19.86
N PRO A 761 9.90 0.27 -19.95
CA PRO A 761 9.13 -0.94 -19.66
C PRO A 761 8.35 -0.87 -18.35
N PRO A 762 7.03 -1.18 -18.33
CA PRO A 762 6.17 -1.04 -17.17
C PRO A 762 6.32 -2.22 -16.20
N THR A 763 7.53 -2.46 -15.70
CA THR A 763 7.87 -3.63 -14.86
C THR A 763 7.16 -3.61 -13.50
N LEU A 764 6.79 -2.44 -12.97
CA LEU A 764 5.98 -2.32 -11.76
C LEU A 764 4.63 -3.05 -11.88
N MET A 765 4.13 -3.29 -13.10
CA MET A 765 2.89 -4.02 -13.34
C MET A 765 3.02 -5.52 -13.03
N LEU A 766 4.25 -6.07 -13.05
CA LEU A 766 4.52 -7.46 -12.70
C LEU A 766 4.14 -7.75 -11.24
N ILE A 767 4.35 -6.77 -10.34
CA ILE A 767 4.03 -6.89 -8.91
C ILE A 767 2.55 -7.18 -8.68
N PHE A 768 1.65 -6.55 -9.43
CA PHE A 768 0.21 -6.79 -9.29
C PHE A 768 -0.20 -8.20 -9.72
N THR A 769 0.41 -8.70 -10.80
CA THR A 769 0.13 -10.04 -11.29
C THR A 769 0.53 -11.07 -10.22
N GLU A 770 1.76 -10.97 -9.72
CA GLU A 770 2.30 -11.89 -8.72
C GLU A 770 1.58 -11.78 -7.37
N LEU A 771 1.28 -10.57 -6.90
CA LEU A 771 0.55 -10.33 -5.65
C LEU A 771 -0.84 -10.98 -5.66
N LEU A 772 -1.59 -10.83 -6.76
CA LEU A 772 -2.92 -11.41 -6.89
C LEU A 772 -2.87 -12.94 -6.97
N ASP A 773 -1.87 -13.48 -7.67
CA ASP A 773 -1.65 -14.93 -7.73
C ASP A 773 -1.30 -15.51 -6.35
N MET A 774 -0.47 -14.82 -5.57
CA MET A 774 -0.19 -15.19 -4.17
C MET A 774 -1.43 -15.13 -3.28
N ALA A 775 -2.21 -14.05 -3.36
CA ALA A 775 -3.44 -13.90 -2.59
C ALA A 775 -4.45 -15.03 -2.89
N ASN A 776 -4.57 -15.41 -4.18
CA ASN A 776 -5.42 -16.52 -4.60
C ASN A 776 -4.94 -17.86 -4.02
N LYS A 777 -3.63 -18.14 -4.06
CA LYS A 777 -3.03 -19.35 -3.47
C LYS A 777 -3.28 -19.43 -1.97
N LEU A 778 -3.05 -18.34 -1.24
CA LEU A 778 -3.28 -18.27 0.22
C LEU A 778 -4.75 -18.48 0.58
N ASN A 779 -5.69 -17.91 -0.20
CA ASN A 779 -7.11 -18.14 -0.01
C ASN A 779 -7.49 -19.62 -0.23
N LEU A 780 -6.94 -20.27 -1.25
CA LEU A 780 -7.11 -21.72 -1.48
C LEU A 780 -6.57 -22.55 -0.31
N GLU A 781 -5.37 -22.25 0.19
CA GLU A 781 -4.78 -22.94 1.34
C GLU A 781 -5.62 -22.77 2.61
N ARG A 782 -6.13 -21.56 2.87
CA ARG A 782 -7.07 -21.29 3.98
C ARG A 782 -8.35 -22.11 3.87
N LEU A 783 -8.93 -22.20 2.68
CA LEU A 783 -10.11 -23.04 2.43
C LEU A 783 -9.83 -24.52 2.68
N THR A 784 -8.60 -24.99 2.45
CA THR A 784 -8.20 -26.38 2.74
C THR A 784 -7.85 -26.65 4.21
N THR A 785 -7.51 -25.63 4.99
CA THR A 785 -7.02 -25.74 6.38
C THR A 785 -8.06 -25.40 7.44
N GLN A 786 -9.35 -25.29 7.08
CA GLN A 786 -10.45 -24.95 8.00
C GLN A 786 -10.58 -25.91 9.20
N ASN A 787 -9.88 -25.56 10.29
CA ASN A 787 -10.30 -25.65 11.69
C ASN A 787 -9.42 -24.65 12.46
N ASP A 788 -10.07 -23.66 13.08
CA ASP A 788 -9.48 -22.57 13.85
C ASP A 788 -8.72 -21.50 13.03
N ILE A 789 -9.36 -20.35 12.81
CA ILE A 789 -8.85 -18.99 13.06
C ILE A 789 -9.92 -18.03 12.51
N GLU A 790 -10.89 -17.66 13.33
CA GLU A 790 -11.73 -16.50 13.04
C GLU A 790 -12.37 -16.01 14.34
N SER A 791 -11.70 -15.05 15.00
CA SER A 791 -12.30 -14.18 16.03
C SER A 791 -11.35 -13.08 16.58
N ASN A 792 -10.11 -12.96 16.11
CA ASN A 792 -9.14 -11.98 16.65
C ASN A 792 -8.21 -11.31 15.61
N LEU A 793 -8.51 -11.36 14.30
CA LEU A 793 -7.60 -10.86 13.25
C LEU A 793 -7.33 -9.33 13.31
N TYR A 794 -8.27 -8.55 13.82
CA TYR A 794 -8.21 -7.07 13.75
C TYR A 794 -7.82 -6.39 15.07
N SER A 795 -7.21 -7.11 16.02
CA SER A 795 -6.64 -6.44 17.19
C SER A 795 -5.32 -5.76 16.79
N TYR A 796 -5.09 -4.54 17.30
CA TYR A 796 -3.87 -3.77 17.01
C TYR A 796 -2.58 -4.57 17.23
N SER A 797 -2.53 -5.39 18.29
CA SER A 797 -1.37 -6.24 18.59
C SER A 797 -1.15 -7.31 17.54
N LYS A 798 -2.21 -7.99 17.08
CA LYS A 798 -2.08 -9.07 16.09
C LYS A 798 -1.76 -8.53 14.70
N MET A 799 -2.32 -7.38 14.33
CA MET A 799 -1.94 -6.68 13.10
C MET A 799 -0.47 -6.30 13.12
N LYS A 800 0.02 -5.76 14.24
CA LYS A 800 1.45 -5.44 14.40
C LYS A 800 2.36 -6.66 14.26
N ASP A 801 1.97 -7.81 14.81
CA ASP A 801 2.76 -9.05 14.72
C ASP A 801 2.77 -9.64 13.30
N SER A 802 1.73 -9.34 12.50
CA SER A 802 1.56 -9.85 11.13
C SER A 802 1.98 -8.81 10.06
N LEU A 803 2.50 -7.66 10.49
CA LEU A 803 2.96 -6.58 9.61
C LEU A 803 4.04 -7.09 8.65
N GLY A 804 3.87 -6.78 7.37
CA GLY A 804 4.63 -7.31 6.26
C GLY A 804 3.78 -8.16 5.32
N ASP A 805 2.74 -8.80 5.84
CA ASP A 805 1.86 -9.70 5.08
C ASP A 805 0.38 -9.34 5.20
N LEU A 806 0.04 -8.20 5.81
CA LEU A 806 -1.34 -7.87 6.14
C LEU A 806 -2.23 -7.77 4.91
N HIS A 807 -1.71 -7.23 3.82
CA HIS A 807 -2.43 -7.13 2.55
C HIS A 807 -2.72 -8.50 1.91
N LEU A 808 -1.81 -9.47 2.04
CA LEU A 808 -2.02 -10.84 1.58
C LEU A 808 -3.00 -11.61 2.49
N GLU A 809 -2.99 -11.29 3.78
CA GLU A 809 -3.83 -11.95 4.77
C GLU A 809 -5.25 -11.39 4.87
N ASN A 810 -5.49 -10.16 4.41
CA ASN A 810 -6.77 -9.45 4.56
C ASN A 810 -7.22 -8.90 3.19
N PRO A 811 -8.16 -9.57 2.50
CA PRO A 811 -8.65 -9.14 1.19
C PRO A 811 -9.24 -7.72 1.19
N GLU A 812 -9.79 -7.24 2.31
CA GLU A 812 -10.34 -5.90 2.41
C GLU A 812 -9.27 -4.81 2.28
N LEU A 813 -8.09 -5.01 2.89
CA LEU A 813 -6.95 -4.09 2.74
C LEU A 813 -6.43 -4.09 1.31
N MET A 814 -6.38 -5.25 0.66
CA MET A 814 -5.99 -5.37 -0.75
C MET A 814 -6.92 -4.58 -1.68
N ILE A 815 -8.23 -4.67 -1.43
CA ILE A 815 -9.25 -3.94 -2.21
C ILE A 815 -9.12 -2.43 -1.97
N ASP A 816 -8.92 -1.98 -0.73
CA ASP A 816 -8.72 -0.56 -0.40
C ASP A 816 -7.45 0.01 -1.08
N TYR A 817 -6.34 -0.73 -0.98
CA TYR A 817 -5.10 -0.40 -1.67
C TYR A 817 -5.32 -0.29 -3.19
N ALA A 818 -5.92 -1.31 -3.81
CA ALA A 818 -6.20 -1.33 -5.24
C ALA A 818 -7.10 -0.15 -5.66
N HIS A 819 -8.11 0.20 -4.85
CA HIS A 819 -8.94 1.38 -5.07
C HIS A 819 -8.12 2.68 -5.06
N SER A 820 -7.17 2.81 -4.14
CA SER A 820 -6.37 4.03 -3.94
C SER A 820 -5.46 4.37 -5.14
N ILE A 821 -5.03 3.37 -5.92
CA ILE A 821 -4.10 3.56 -7.04
C ILE A 821 -4.76 3.43 -8.42
N TYR A 822 -5.96 2.84 -8.51
CA TYR A 822 -6.55 2.41 -9.79
C TYR A 822 -6.65 3.52 -10.83
N GLU A 823 -7.08 4.72 -10.43
CA GLU A 823 -7.27 5.85 -11.35
C GLU A 823 -5.93 6.34 -11.94
N LYS A 824 -4.88 6.40 -11.11
CA LYS A 824 -3.54 6.78 -11.60
C LYS A 824 -2.99 5.71 -12.53
N LEU A 825 -3.18 4.45 -12.18
CA LEU A 825 -2.75 3.32 -12.98
C LEU A 825 -3.45 3.26 -14.34
N GLN A 826 -4.76 3.50 -14.37
CA GLN A 826 -5.54 3.59 -15.60
C GLN A 826 -5.06 4.75 -16.49
N ARG A 827 -4.75 5.92 -15.92
CA ARG A 827 -4.16 7.04 -16.66
C ARG A 827 -2.80 6.67 -17.24
N HIS A 828 -1.95 6.01 -16.46
CA HIS A 828 -0.64 5.58 -16.92
C HIS A 828 -0.72 4.54 -18.06
N TYR A 829 -1.63 3.57 -17.96
CA TYR A 829 -1.90 2.60 -19.02
C TYR A 829 -2.35 3.27 -20.32
N GLU A 830 -3.33 4.18 -20.24
CA GLU A 830 -3.83 4.87 -21.43
C GLU A 830 -2.79 5.85 -22.01
N TRP A 831 -1.95 6.46 -21.17
CA TRP A 831 -0.82 7.27 -21.62
C TRP A 831 0.17 6.43 -22.43
N PHE A 832 0.57 5.28 -21.88
CA PHE A 832 1.54 4.40 -22.52
C PHE A 832 1.01 3.92 -23.87
N ARG A 833 -0.21 3.38 -23.88
CA ARG A 833 -0.91 2.91 -25.08
C ARG A 833 -1.05 3.99 -26.16
N ARG A 834 -1.45 5.20 -25.78
CA ARG A 834 -1.65 6.32 -26.71
C ARG A 834 -0.32 6.86 -27.26
N THR A 835 0.67 7.04 -26.40
CA THR A 835 1.92 7.71 -26.78
C THR A 835 2.82 6.81 -27.61
N GLN A 836 2.84 5.50 -27.31
CA GLN A 836 3.71 4.52 -27.97
C GLN A 836 3.03 3.76 -29.12
N ARG A 837 1.84 4.19 -29.56
CA ARG A 837 1.15 3.58 -30.72
C ARG A 837 2.00 3.68 -31.99
N GLY A 838 2.10 2.58 -32.73
CA GLY A 838 2.80 2.51 -34.02
C GLY A 838 2.11 3.34 -35.11
N ASN A 839 2.86 3.74 -36.14
CA ASN A 839 2.34 4.54 -37.24
C ASN A 839 1.83 3.65 -38.39
N THR A 840 0.56 3.25 -38.33
CA THR A 840 -0.08 2.47 -39.41
C THR A 840 -0.82 3.35 -40.41
N ASP A 841 -1.36 4.47 -39.95
CA ASP A 841 -2.30 5.29 -40.73
C ASP A 841 -1.58 6.10 -41.82
N ASP A 842 -0.38 6.63 -41.53
CA ASP A 842 0.39 7.43 -42.50
C ASP A 842 1.11 6.56 -43.56
N ILE A 843 1.30 5.26 -43.28
CA ILE A 843 2.09 4.31 -44.08
C ILE A 843 1.16 3.27 -44.76
N GLU A 844 -0.16 3.47 -44.70
CA GLU A 844 -1.18 2.60 -45.33
C GLU A 844 -1.09 1.09 -44.95
N ARG A 845 -0.57 0.76 -43.76
CA ARG A 845 -0.45 -0.63 -43.27
C ARG A 845 -1.72 -1.08 -42.54
N SER A 846 -2.10 -2.35 -42.73
CA SER A 846 -3.33 -2.91 -42.15
C SER A 846 -3.09 -4.25 -41.47
N TYR A 847 -3.32 -4.28 -40.17
CA TYR A 847 -3.25 -5.45 -39.29
C TYR A 847 -4.64 -5.85 -38.78
N PRO A 848 -4.79 -7.04 -38.16
CA PRO A 848 -6.05 -7.43 -37.54
C PRO A 848 -6.59 -6.37 -36.58
N HIS A 849 -5.72 -5.79 -35.74
CA HIS A 849 -6.06 -4.74 -34.78
C HIS A 849 -5.04 -3.59 -34.83
N ASN A 850 -5.23 -2.61 -35.72
CA ASN A 850 -4.33 -1.46 -35.92
C ASN A 850 -4.17 -0.54 -34.70
N GLU A 851 -5.05 -0.65 -33.70
CA GLU A 851 -4.97 0.08 -32.45
C GLU A 851 -4.03 -0.58 -31.43
N GLU A 852 -3.60 -1.82 -31.66
CA GLU A 852 -2.76 -2.62 -30.76
C GLU A 852 -1.42 -3.03 -31.43
N VAL A 853 -0.78 -2.08 -32.10
CA VAL A 853 0.61 -2.18 -32.59
C VAL A 853 1.42 -0.98 -32.10
N TYR A 854 2.69 -1.19 -31.79
CA TYR A 854 3.44 -0.26 -30.95
C TYR A 854 4.88 -0.01 -31.42
N ARG A 855 5.37 1.21 -31.20
CA ARG A 855 6.72 1.71 -31.50
C ARG A 855 7.34 2.40 -30.28
N TRP A 856 8.61 2.13 -29.99
CA TRP A 856 9.38 2.90 -29.01
C TRP A 856 9.68 4.30 -29.54
N LYS A 857 8.98 5.31 -28.99
CA LYS A 857 9.25 6.70 -29.36
C LYS A 857 10.47 7.25 -28.65
N GLY A 858 11.27 8.01 -29.39
CA GLY A 858 12.49 8.63 -28.88
C GLY A 858 13.73 7.76 -28.94
N ARG A 859 13.69 6.65 -29.70
CA ARG A 859 14.92 5.99 -30.13
C ARG A 859 15.73 6.92 -31.03
N THR A 860 17.04 6.68 -31.06
CA THR A 860 17.96 7.27 -32.01
C THR A 860 18.32 6.24 -33.09
N LYS A 861 19.23 6.61 -34.00
CA LYS A 861 19.76 5.68 -35.02
C LYS A 861 20.35 4.41 -34.41
N ASP A 862 21.21 4.59 -33.41
CA ASP A 862 22.05 3.51 -32.87
C ASP A 862 21.58 3.01 -31.49
N HIS A 863 20.66 3.71 -30.82
CA HIS A 863 20.19 3.37 -29.47
C HIS A 863 18.67 3.48 -29.30
N CYS A 864 18.10 2.56 -28.52
CA CYS A 864 16.70 2.55 -28.11
C CYS A 864 16.55 2.59 -26.58
N LEU A 865 17.01 3.69 -25.96
CA LEU A 865 16.89 3.96 -24.51
C LEU A 865 15.48 3.73 -23.92
N PRO A 866 14.37 4.08 -24.61
CA PRO A 866 13.03 3.81 -24.08
C PRO A 866 12.75 2.33 -23.84
N SER A 867 13.43 1.42 -24.53
CA SER A 867 13.23 -0.03 -24.34
C SER A 867 13.89 -0.58 -23.06
N GLY A 868 14.83 0.16 -22.46
CA GLY A 868 15.69 -0.32 -21.38
C GLY A 868 16.81 -1.28 -21.83
N ILE A 869 16.85 -1.65 -23.12
CA ILE A 869 17.85 -2.53 -23.73
C ILE A 869 18.62 -1.72 -24.78
N ASP A 870 19.39 -0.74 -24.28
CA ASP A 870 19.82 0.48 -24.97
C ASP A 870 20.47 0.28 -26.35
N ASP A 871 21.49 -0.55 -26.46
CA ASP A 871 22.27 -0.77 -27.69
C ASP A 871 21.84 -2.05 -28.44
N TYR A 872 20.76 -2.72 -28.04
CA TYR A 872 20.29 -3.93 -28.74
C TYR A 872 20.08 -3.64 -30.23
N PRO A 873 20.55 -4.50 -31.15
CA PRO A 873 20.39 -4.26 -32.57
C PRO A 873 18.92 -4.16 -32.95
N ARG A 874 18.56 -3.07 -33.60
CA ARG A 874 17.24 -2.83 -34.18
C ARG A 874 17.41 -2.55 -35.67
N CYS A 875 16.29 -2.50 -36.37
CA CYS A 875 16.23 -2.01 -37.74
C CYS A 875 16.72 -0.57 -37.89
N ILE A 876 16.90 -0.17 -39.16
CA ILE A 876 17.19 1.23 -39.52
C ILE A 876 16.04 2.10 -39.03
N ALA A 877 16.39 3.07 -38.19
CA ALA A 877 15.46 3.99 -37.54
C ALA A 877 14.43 4.58 -38.51
N ASP A 878 13.17 4.18 -38.36
CA ASP A 878 12.03 4.63 -39.16
C ASP A 878 10.75 4.83 -38.31
N ILE A 879 9.82 5.66 -38.80
CA ILE A 879 8.54 5.94 -38.12
C ILE A 879 7.54 4.78 -38.21
N GLY A 880 7.70 3.91 -39.21
CA GLY A 880 6.92 2.71 -39.46
C GLY A 880 7.39 1.49 -38.68
N GLU A 881 8.42 1.59 -37.86
CA GLU A 881 8.86 0.47 -37.03
C GLU A 881 7.79 0.04 -36.03
N LEU A 882 7.70 -1.28 -35.85
CA LEU A 882 6.89 -1.91 -34.81
C LEU A 882 7.79 -2.82 -33.97
N ASN A 883 7.74 -2.66 -32.65
CA ASN A 883 8.66 -3.34 -31.74
C ASN A 883 7.96 -4.47 -30.96
N VAL A 884 8.52 -5.68 -31.05
CA VAL A 884 7.90 -6.89 -30.48
C VAL A 884 7.99 -6.95 -28.96
N ASP A 885 9.05 -6.38 -28.39
CA ASP A 885 9.21 -6.24 -26.95
C ASP A 885 8.16 -5.29 -26.37
N LEU A 886 7.88 -4.18 -27.05
CA LEU A 886 6.91 -3.18 -26.60
C LEU A 886 5.48 -3.72 -26.57
N ILE A 887 5.02 -4.41 -27.63
CA ILE A 887 3.69 -5.05 -27.63
C ILE A 887 3.60 -6.14 -26.55
N SER A 888 4.70 -6.82 -26.25
CA SER A 888 4.75 -7.82 -25.19
C SER A 888 4.58 -7.19 -23.80
N TRP A 889 5.24 -6.05 -23.55
CA TRP A 889 5.02 -5.25 -22.35
C TRP A 889 3.58 -4.74 -22.24
N MET A 890 2.98 -4.33 -23.35
CA MET A 890 1.55 -3.95 -23.39
C MET A 890 0.63 -5.12 -23.04
N GLY A 891 0.97 -6.34 -23.46
CA GLY A 891 0.28 -7.56 -23.05
C GLY A 891 0.34 -7.78 -21.53
N ALA A 892 1.54 -7.68 -20.94
CA ALA A 892 1.73 -7.81 -19.50
C ALA A 892 0.98 -6.74 -18.70
N MET A 893 1.05 -5.48 -19.15
CA MET A 893 0.34 -4.36 -18.52
C MET A 893 -1.18 -4.51 -18.62
N THR A 894 -1.69 -4.94 -19.78
CA THR A 894 -3.14 -5.17 -19.99
C THR A 894 -3.65 -6.32 -19.13
N ARG A 895 -2.86 -7.39 -18.95
CA ARG A 895 -3.19 -8.49 -18.04
C ARG A 895 -3.33 -8.01 -16.59
N ALA A 896 -2.39 -7.22 -16.10
CA ALA A 896 -2.46 -6.65 -14.76
C ALA A 896 -3.68 -5.73 -14.59
N MET A 897 -3.97 -4.88 -15.57
CA MET A 897 -5.17 -4.02 -15.57
C MET A 897 -6.48 -4.83 -15.54
N HIS A 898 -6.54 -5.93 -16.28
CA HIS A 898 -7.67 -6.86 -16.24
C HIS A 898 -7.88 -7.44 -14.84
N GLN A 899 -6.82 -7.96 -14.22
CA GLN A 899 -6.89 -8.59 -12.90
C GLN A 899 -7.29 -7.60 -11.80
N ILE A 900 -6.74 -6.38 -11.81
CA ILE A 900 -7.12 -5.35 -10.83
C ILE A 900 -8.58 -4.91 -11.04
N ALA A 901 -9.02 -4.75 -12.30
CA ALA A 901 -10.43 -4.42 -12.58
C ALA A 901 -11.38 -5.50 -12.08
N GLN A 902 -11.00 -6.79 -12.18
CA GLN A 902 -11.76 -7.90 -11.61
C GLN A 902 -11.81 -7.84 -10.08
N LEU A 903 -10.66 -7.60 -9.43
CA LEU A 903 -10.58 -7.46 -7.97
C LEU A 903 -11.52 -6.36 -7.46
N LEU A 904 -11.58 -5.22 -8.16
CA LEU A 904 -12.43 -4.08 -7.81
C LEU A 904 -13.89 -4.23 -8.24
N GLY A 905 -14.28 -5.34 -8.87
CA GLY A 905 -15.63 -5.55 -9.38
C GLY A 905 -16.04 -4.64 -10.54
N LYS A 906 -15.08 -4.01 -11.23
CA LYS A 906 -15.31 -3.13 -12.39
C LYS A 906 -15.48 -3.95 -13.67
N GLN A 907 -16.68 -4.49 -13.86
CA GLN A 907 -16.97 -5.45 -14.94
C GLN A 907 -16.74 -4.90 -16.35
N ASP A 908 -17.08 -3.64 -16.61
CA ASP A 908 -16.91 -3.02 -17.94
C ASP A 908 -15.41 -2.85 -18.27
N ASP A 909 -14.63 -2.34 -17.33
CA ASP A 909 -13.17 -2.18 -17.47
C ASP A 909 -12.49 -3.56 -17.63
N ALA A 910 -12.88 -4.54 -16.81
CA ALA A 910 -12.36 -5.91 -16.91
C ALA A 910 -12.63 -6.53 -18.29
N LYS A 911 -13.84 -6.32 -18.85
CA LYS A 911 -14.18 -6.80 -20.20
C LYS A 911 -13.37 -6.09 -21.28
N LEU A 912 -13.17 -4.77 -21.15
CA LEU A 912 -12.36 -3.98 -22.08
C LEU A 912 -10.90 -4.47 -22.11
N TYR A 913 -10.26 -4.61 -20.95
CA TYR A 913 -8.87 -5.07 -20.90
C TYR A 913 -8.71 -6.51 -21.37
N LYS A 914 -9.70 -7.38 -21.10
CA LYS A 914 -9.70 -8.74 -21.65
C LYS A 914 -9.70 -8.73 -23.18
N GLN A 915 -10.57 -7.92 -23.79
CA GLN A 915 -10.64 -7.80 -25.24
C GLN A 915 -9.32 -7.28 -25.84
N ARG A 916 -8.74 -6.22 -25.24
CA ARG A 916 -7.44 -5.69 -25.70
C ARG A 916 -6.30 -6.71 -25.56
N TYR A 917 -6.31 -7.49 -24.47
CA TYR A 917 -5.33 -8.56 -24.29
C TYR A 917 -5.43 -9.62 -25.41
N GLU A 918 -6.64 -10.03 -25.77
CA GLU A 918 -6.88 -10.96 -26.88
C GLU A 918 -6.38 -10.39 -28.22
N PHE A 919 -6.61 -9.09 -28.48
CA PHE A 919 -6.11 -8.41 -29.68
C PHE A 919 -4.58 -8.33 -29.73
N ILE A 920 -3.94 -8.03 -28.59
CA ILE A 920 -2.48 -8.01 -28.46
C ILE A 920 -1.89 -9.39 -28.78
N VAL A 921 -2.44 -10.46 -28.22
CA VAL A 921 -1.97 -11.83 -28.48
C VAL A 921 -2.14 -12.21 -29.96
N GLU A 922 -3.25 -11.85 -30.59
CA GLU A 922 -3.47 -12.08 -32.01
C GLU A 922 -2.48 -11.32 -32.90
N ASN A 923 -2.19 -10.05 -32.57
CA ASN A 923 -1.19 -9.24 -33.29
C ASN A 923 0.24 -9.78 -33.11
N ILE A 924 0.62 -10.23 -31.90
CA ILE A 924 1.93 -10.87 -31.67
C ILE A 924 2.14 -12.03 -32.63
N ASP A 925 1.13 -12.89 -32.79
CA ASP A 925 1.23 -14.07 -33.63
C ASP A 925 1.16 -13.78 -35.14
N SER A 926 0.42 -12.74 -35.54
CA SER A 926 0.16 -12.44 -36.97
C SER A 926 1.10 -11.41 -37.58
N VAL A 927 1.63 -10.49 -36.78
CA VAL A 927 2.46 -9.37 -37.25
C VAL A 927 3.95 -9.64 -37.01
N TYR A 928 4.31 -10.23 -35.88
CA TYR A 928 5.72 -10.27 -35.44
C TYR A 928 6.39 -11.63 -35.61
N TRP A 929 5.66 -12.68 -36.01
CA TRP A 929 6.23 -14.02 -36.22
C TRP A 929 6.77 -14.19 -37.65
N SER A 930 8.09 -14.36 -37.80
CA SER A 930 8.71 -14.73 -39.07
C SER A 930 8.67 -16.24 -39.27
N GLU A 931 7.96 -16.69 -40.30
CA GLU A 931 7.96 -18.11 -40.69
C GLU A 931 9.28 -18.56 -41.33
N GLU A 932 10.06 -17.64 -41.89
CA GLU A 932 11.37 -17.96 -42.47
C GLU A 932 12.41 -18.20 -41.37
N ASP A 933 12.48 -17.28 -40.41
CA ASP A 933 13.46 -17.32 -39.32
C ASP A 933 13.03 -18.18 -38.14
N GLN A 934 11.74 -18.55 -38.10
CA GLN A 934 11.11 -19.31 -37.01
C GLN A 934 11.28 -18.63 -35.64
N MET A 935 11.12 -17.30 -35.59
CA MET A 935 11.20 -16.52 -34.37
C MET A 935 10.33 -15.26 -34.45
N TYR A 936 10.12 -14.62 -33.30
CA TYR A 936 9.49 -13.30 -33.26
C TYR A 936 10.51 -12.21 -33.51
N CYS A 937 10.16 -11.20 -34.31
CA CYS A 937 11.08 -10.14 -34.74
C CYS A 937 10.40 -8.78 -34.64
N ASP A 938 11.21 -7.72 -34.57
CA ASP A 938 10.72 -6.39 -34.88
C ASP A 938 10.32 -6.33 -36.37
N VAL A 939 9.41 -5.41 -36.71
CA VAL A 939 8.93 -5.23 -38.08
C VAL A 939 9.23 -3.81 -38.54
N SER A 940 9.99 -3.69 -39.62
CA SER A 940 10.27 -2.43 -40.32
C SER A 940 9.49 -2.37 -41.64
N VAL A 941 9.77 -1.34 -42.44
CA VAL A 941 9.19 -1.14 -43.77
C VAL A 941 10.29 -1.00 -44.80
N ASP A 942 10.06 -1.52 -46.01
CA ASP A 942 10.93 -1.29 -47.17
C ASP A 942 10.53 -0.04 -47.96
N ASP A 943 11.23 0.21 -49.08
CA ASP A 943 10.97 1.35 -49.98
C ASP A 943 9.57 1.31 -50.64
N ASP A 944 8.88 0.16 -50.60
CA ASP A 944 7.53 -0.05 -51.13
C ASP A 944 6.47 -0.11 -50.01
N ASP A 945 6.82 0.32 -48.78
CA ASP A 945 6.00 0.29 -47.57
C ASP A 945 5.52 -1.12 -47.15
N LEU A 946 6.25 -2.16 -47.57
CA LEU A 946 5.97 -3.56 -47.20
C LEU A 946 6.70 -3.97 -45.92
N ASP A 947 6.08 -4.86 -45.15
CA ASP A 947 6.63 -5.38 -43.90
C ASP A 947 7.92 -6.17 -44.12
N VAL A 948 8.97 -5.79 -43.39
CA VAL A 948 10.25 -6.50 -43.35
C VAL A 948 10.51 -6.96 -41.91
N PHE A 949 10.86 -8.24 -41.74
CA PHE A 949 11.21 -8.80 -40.44
C PHE A 949 12.67 -8.54 -40.11
N GLU A 950 12.91 -7.98 -38.93
CA GLU A 950 14.23 -7.55 -38.47
C GLU A 950 14.63 -8.43 -37.28
N CYS A 951 15.12 -9.61 -37.63
CA CYS A 951 15.30 -10.74 -36.72
C CYS A 951 16.70 -10.77 -36.11
N HIS A 952 16.90 -10.00 -35.05
CA HIS A 952 18.10 -10.09 -34.21
C HIS A 952 17.86 -11.05 -33.06
N GLU A 953 18.22 -12.32 -33.22
CA GLU A 953 17.94 -13.38 -32.22
C GLU A 953 18.58 -13.06 -30.85
N GLY A 954 17.76 -12.92 -29.80
CA GLY A 954 18.21 -12.48 -28.47
C GLY A 954 17.06 -12.17 -27.52
N TYR A 955 17.28 -11.31 -26.52
CA TYR A 955 16.27 -11.00 -25.51
C TYR A 955 14.99 -10.41 -26.10
N VAL A 956 15.08 -9.55 -27.12
CA VAL A 956 13.90 -8.94 -27.75
C VAL A 956 13.01 -10.00 -28.39
N THR A 957 13.59 -10.98 -29.10
CA THR A 957 12.84 -12.06 -29.76
C THR A 957 12.19 -13.02 -28.76
N LEU A 958 12.67 -13.03 -27.51
CA LEU A 958 12.11 -13.83 -26.42
C LEU A 958 10.96 -13.14 -25.67
N MET A 959 10.68 -11.85 -25.92
CA MET A 959 9.72 -11.09 -25.13
C MET A 959 8.28 -11.68 -25.12
N PRO A 960 7.74 -12.20 -26.24
CA PRO A 960 6.47 -12.91 -26.21
C PRO A 960 6.49 -14.15 -25.31
N PHE A 961 7.62 -14.87 -25.26
CA PHE A 961 7.79 -16.04 -24.39
C PHE A 961 7.87 -15.63 -22.91
N VAL A 962 8.71 -14.65 -22.57
CA VAL A 962 8.95 -14.26 -21.16
C VAL A 962 7.75 -13.55 -20.51
N HIS A 963 6.83 -13.01 -21.31
CA HIS A 963 5.55 -12.48 -20.83
C HIS A 963 4.39 -13.48 -20.90
N ARG A 964 4.68 -14.73 -21.30
CA ARG A 964 3.73 -15.85 -21.39
C ARG A 964 2.58 -15.58 -22.37
N LEU A 965 2.90 -14.92 -23.49
CA LEU A 965 1.94 -14.49 -24.52
C LEU A 965 1.84 -15.48 -25.69
N ILE A 966 2.80 -16.41 -25.82
CA ILE A 966 2.71 -17.50 -26.81
C ILE A 966 1.60 -18.46 -26.36
N PRO A 967 0.59 -18.75 -27.22
CA PRO A 967 -0.45 -19.72 -26.88
C PRO A 967 0.14 -21.12 -26.59
N SER A 968 -0.33 -21.81 -25.54
CA SER A 968 0.18 -23.14 -25.16
C SER A 968 0.07 -24.18 -26.27
N GLY A 969 -0.91 -24.03 -27.17
CA GLY A 969 -1.13 -24.92 -28.33
C GLY A 969 -0.18 -24.69 -29.50
N SER A 970 0.63 -23.62 -29.49
CA SER A 970 1.58 -23.27 -30.56
C SER A 970 2.90 -24.05 -30.41
N THR A 971 2.82 -25.38 -30.48
CA THR A 971 3.94 -26.32 -30.24
C THR A 971 5.19 -25.99 -31.08
N SER A 972 5.03 -25.65 -32.36
CA SER A 972 6.16 -25.31 -33.24
C SER A 972 6.91 -24.06 -32.78
N LYS A 973 6.18 -23.01 -32.38
CA LYS A 973 6.76 -21.74 -31.93
C LYS A 973 7.48 -21.88 -30.58
N LEU A 974 6.89 -22.65 -29.66
CA LEU A 974 7.53 -22.98 -28.38
C LEU A 974 8.83 -23.79 -28.61
N LEU A 975 8.80 -24.80 -29.50
CA LEU A 975 10.00 -25.57 -29.85
C LEU A 975 11.08 -24.70 -30.50
N ALA A 976 10.71 -23.77 -31.39
CA ALA A 976 11.68 -22.87 -32.01
C ALA A 976 12.37 -21.99 -30.96
N THR A 977 11.60 -21.45 -30.01
CA THR A 977 12.13 -20.68 -28.87
C THR A 977 13.08 -21.52 -28.02
N LEU A 978 12.73 -22.77 -27.71
CA LEU A 978 13.56 -23.68 -26.92
C LEU A 978 14.88 -24.06 -27.61
N ARG A 979 14.87 -24.20 -28.94
CA ARG A 979 16.11 -24.41 -29.71
C ARG A 979 17.06 -23.23 -29.55
N SER A 980 16.57 -21.99 -29.64
CA SER A 980 17.40 -20.80 -29.42
C SER A 980 17.95 -20.76 -27.99
N LEU A 981 17.13 -21.11 -27.00
CA LEU A 981 17.51 -21.17 -25.59
C LEU A 981 18.45 -22.32 -25.24
N SER A 982 18.59 -23.36 -26.07
CA SER A 982 19.42 -24.54 -25.75
C SER A 982 20.65 -24.69 -26.64
N ASP A 983 20.78 -23.88 -27.70
CA ASP A 983 21.89 -23.94 -28.66
C ASP A 983 23.09 -23.07 -28.20
N PRO A 984 24.27 -23.68 -27.91
CA PRO A 984 25.48 -22.95 -27.52
C PRO A 984 26.01 -21.99 -28.59
N ALA A 985 25.70 -22.25 -29.87
CA ALA A 985 26.07 -21.39 -30.98
C ALA A 985 25.13 -20.18 -31.12
N LYS A 986 24.05 -20.11 -30.32
CA LYS A 986 23.08 -19.01 -30.29
C LYS A 986 23.08 -18.34 -28.92
N LEU A 987 22.03 -18.52 -28.13
CA LEU A 987 21.84 -17.83 -26.86
C LEU A 987 22.38 -18.58 -25.64
N TRP A 988 22.58 -19.90 -25.72
CA TRP A 988 22.98 -20.69 -24.55
C TRP A 988 24.45 -20.51 -24.16
N SER A 989 24.71 -20.25 -22.87
CA SER A 989 26.05 -20.30 -22.27
C SER A 989 26.08 -21.15 -21.00
N GLN A 990 27.28 -21.39 -20.47
CA GLN A 990 27.46 -22.10 -19.18
C GLN A 990 27.09 -21.23 -17.97
N PHE A 991 26.78 -19.94 -18.17
CA PHE A 991 26.54 -18.98 -17.10
C PHE A 991 25.15 -18.33 -17.17
N GLY A 992 24.36 -18.65 -18.22
CA GLY A 992 23.05 -18.06 -18.50
C GLY A 992 22.76 -17.86 -19.98
N ILE A 993 21.62 -17.25 -20.28
CA ILE A 993 21.18 -16.90 -21.64
C ILE A 993 21.77 -15.54 -22.02
N ARG A 994 22.44 -15.49 -23.18
CA ARG A 994 23.03 -14.28 -23.75
C ARG A 994 21.97 -13.28 -24.17
N SER A 995 22.29 -11.99 -24.04
CA SER A 995 21.44 -10.91 -24.55
C SER A 995 21.25 -10.99 -26.06
N LEU A 996 22.30 -11.35 -26.81
CA LEU A 996 22.28 -11.48 -28.27
C LEU A 996 22.94 -12.79 -28.72
N SER A 997 22.45 -13.37 -29.81
CA SER A 997 22.97 -14.59 -30.40
C SER A 997 24.41 -14.41 -30.89
N LYS A 998 25.25 -15.43 -30.65
CA LYS A 998 26.62 -15.50 -31.19
C LYS A 998 26.70 -15.47 -32.71
N GLN A 999 25.59 -15.76 -33.39
CA GLN A 999 25.48 -15.72 -34.84
C GLN A 999 25.09 -14.34 -35.39
N ASP A 1000 24.62 -13.42 -34.54
CA ASP A 1000 24.29 -12.07 -34.98
C ASP A 1000 25.56 -11.28 -35.34
N ALA A 1001 25.50 -10.50 -36.42
CA ALA A 1001 26.62 -9.71 -36.90
C ALA A 1001 27.08 -8.63 -35.89
N ASN A 1002 26.20 -8.23 -34.95
CA ASN A 1002 26.43 -7.21 -33.95
C ASN A 1002 26.91 -7.75 -32.59
N PHE A 1003 27.12 -9.07 -32.47
CA PHE A 1003 27.65 -9.68 -31.25
C PHE A 1003 29.02 -9.04 -30.86
N HIS A 1004 29.11 -8.50 -29.64
CA HIS A 1004 30.22 -7.69 -29.12
C HIS A 1004 30.67 -6.52 -30.01
N LYS A 1005 29.73 -5.84 -30.69
CA LYS A 1005 29.99 -4.59 -31.45
C LYS A 1005 29.49 -3.37 -30.70
N GLY A 1006 30.04 -2.20 -31.00
CA GLY A 1006 29.59 -0.93 -30.42
C GLY A 1006 30.00 -0.80 -28.95
N GLU A 1007 29.07 -0.39 -28.09
CA GLU A 1007 29.30 -0.22 -26.65
C GLU A 1007 29.40 -1.54 -25.89
N ASP A 1008 28.99 -2.64 -26.53
CA ASP A 1008 29.02 -3.98 -25.99
C ASP A 1008 28.31 -4.08 -24.62
N TYR A 1009 27.02 -3.73 -24.62
CA TYR A 1009 26.19 -3.75 -23.42
C TYR A 1009 25.15 -4.87 -23.48
N TRP A 1010 24.13 -4.74 -24.32
CA TRP A 1010 23.09 -5.74 -24.57
C TRP A 1010 23.36 -6.60 -25.82
N ARG A 1011 24.63 -6.79 -26.15
CA ARG A 1011 25.11 -7.45 -27.39
C ARG A 1011 25.91 -8.73 -27.15
N GLY A 1012 25.60 -9.45 -26.07
CA GLY A 1012 26.14 -10.78 -25.80
C GLY A 1012 26.16 -11.17 -24.33
N HIS A 1013 26.44 -10.20 -23.44
CA HIS A 1013 26.52 -10.42 -21.99
C HIS A 1013 25.19 -10.89 -21.38
N ILE A 1014 25.25 -11.45 -20.18
CA ILE A 1014 24.15 -12.08 -19.46
C ILE A 1014 23.57 -11.14 -18.41
N TRP A 1015 22.25 -10.96 -18.45
CA TRP A 1015 21.51 -10.08 -17.55
C TRP A 1015 20.45 -10.83 -16.75
N ILE A 1016 20.43 -10.61 -15.44
CA ILE A 1016 19.71 -11.48 -14.50
C ILE A 1016 18.19 -11.25 -14.53
N ASN A 1017 17.74 -10.02 -14.78
CA ASN A 1017 16.33 -9.70 -15.03
C ASN A 1017 15.70 -10.57 -16.12
N ILE A 1018 16.27 -10.62 -17.33
CA ILE A 1018 15.70 -11.39 -18.44
C ILE A 1018 15.89 -12.89 -18.21
N ASN A 1019 17.03 -13.31 -17.67
CA ASN A 1019 17.26 -14.71 -17.30
C ASN A 1019 16.23 -15.21 -16.26
N TYR A 1020 15.84 -14.37 -15.31
CA TYR A 1020 14.78 -14.68 -14.37
C TYR A 1020 13.43 -14.87 -15.07
N LEU A 1021 13.03 -13.94 -15.95
CA LEU A 1021 11.77 -14.06 -16.67
C LEU A 1021 11.73 -15.28 -17.61
N VAL A 1022 12.88 -15.65 -18.20
CA VAL A 1022 13.02 -16.90 -18.99
C VAL A 1022 12.82 -18.12 -18.08
N LEU A 1023 13.48 -18.19 -16.92
CA LEU A 1023 13.32 -19.30 -15.97
C LEU A 1023 11.88 -19.44 -15.47
N GLU A 1024 11.26 -18.31 -15.16
CA GLU A 1024 9.87 -18.25 -14.70
C GLU A 1024 8.91 -18.73 -15.80
N SER A 1025 9.13 -18.32 -17.05
CA SER A 1025 8.31 -18.76 -18.18
C SER A 1025 8.54 -20.23 -18.54
N LEU A 1026 9.77 -20.74 -18.45
CA LEU A 1026 10.05 -22.17 -18.57
C LEU A 1026 9.29 -22.95 -17.48
N PHE A 1027 9.30 -22.48 -16.24
CA PHE A 1027 8.55 -23.11 -15.16
C PHE A 1027 7.04 -23.12 -15.42
N ASP A 1028 6.48 -21.99 -15.86
CA ASP A 1028 5.05 -21.83 -16.15
C ASP A 1028 4.60 -22.73 -17.31
N TYR A 1029 5.23 -22.62 -18.49
CA TYR A 1029 4.88 -23.48 -19.64
C TYR A 1029 5.15 -24.96 -19.38
N GLY A 1030 6.20 -25.29 -18.63
CA GLY A 1030 6.49 -26.68 -18.25
C GLY A 1030 5.43 -27.26 -17.30
N SER A 1031 4.79 -26.43 -16.47
CA SER A 1031 3.77 -26.85 -15.51
C SER A 1031 2.35 -26.92 -16.10
N ARG A 1032 2.15 -26.39 -17.31
CA ARG A 1032 0.85 -26.33 -17.99
C ARG A 1032 0.47 -27.67 -18.61
N ALA A 1033 -0.67 -28.24 -18.20
CA ALA A 1033 -1.15 -29.54 -18.69
C ALA A 1033 -1.52 -29.55 -20.19
N ASP A 1034 -1.82 -28.38 -20.77
CA ASP A 1034 -2.19 -28.16 -22.17
C ASP A 1034 -0.99 -28.00 -23.11
N VAL A 1035 0.26 -27.96 -22.59
CA VAL A 1035 1.48 -27.97 -23.41
C VAL A 1035 1.86 -29.40 -23.78
N ASP A 1036 2.26 -29.61 -25.03
CA ASP A 1036 2.66 -30.90 -25.58
C ASP A 1036 3.71 -31.60 -24.68
N PRO A 1037 3.52 -32.89 -24.31
CA PRO A 1037 4.43 -33.58 -23.39
C PRO A 1037 5.90 -33.62 -23.83
N ALA A 1038 6.19 -33.66 -25.14
CA ALA A 1038 7.56 -33.65 -25.64
C ALA A 1038 8.20 -32.27 -25.43
N VAL A 1039 7.42 -31.19 -25.66
CA VAL A 1039 7.86 -29.81 -25.38
C VAL A 1039 8.11 -29.62 -23.89
N ARG A 1040 7.22 -30.13 -23.01
CA ARG A 1040 7.41 -30.05 -21.55
C ARG A 1040 8.68 -30.76 -21.08
N ALA A 1041 9.04 -31.89 -21.69
CA ALA A 1041 10.27 -32.60 -21.37
C ALA A 1041 11.52 -31.77 -21.74
N GLU A 1042 11.51 -31.11 -22.90
CA GLU A 1042 12.60 -30.22 -23.34
C GLU A 1042 12.70 -28.97 -22.44
N ILE A 1043 11.56 -28.35 -22.11
CA ILE A 1043 11.48 -27.24 -21.15
C ILE A 1043 12.12 -27.63 -19.82
N SER A 1044 11.79 -28.81 -19.28
CA SER A 1044 12.30 -29.28 -17.99
C SER A 1044 13.83 -29.45 -17.98
N ASP A 1045 14.40 -29.95 -19.09
CA ASP A 1045 15.86 -30.08 -19.23
C ASP A 1045 16.57 -28.72 -19.30
N VAL A 1046 16.05 -27.78 -20.10
CA VAL A 1046 16.59 -26.42 -20.22
C VAL A 1046 16.49 -25.67 -18.90
N TYR A 1047 15.31 -25.71 -18.25
CA TYR A 1047 15.04 -25.08 -16.97
C TYR A 1047 16.04 -25.51 -15.90
N LYS A 1048 16.23 -26.82 -15.72
CA LYS A 1048 17.12 -27.37 -14.69
C LYS A 1048 18.56 -26.89 -14.86
N LYS A 1049 19.11 -27.02 -16.08
CA LYS A 1049 20.47 -26.62 -16.40
C LYS A 1049 20.66 -25.10 -16.26
N MET A 1050 19.72 -24.32 -16.78
CA MET A 1050 19.79 -22.86 -16.73
C MET A 1050 19.77 -22.34 -15.29
N ARG A 1051 18.86 -22.87 -14.47
CA ARG A 1051 18.75 -22.53 -13.05
C ARG A 1051 20.04 -22.82 -12.31
N GLU A 1052 20.64 -24.00 -12.55
CA GLU A 1052 21.91 -24.39 -11.94
C GLU A 1052 23.07 -23.49 -12.34
N ASN A 1053 23.19 -23.20 -13.64
CA ASN A 1053 24.26 -22.38 -14.21
C ASN A 1053 24.23 -20.93 -13.70
N VAL A 1054 23.07 -20.26 -13.81
CA VAL A 1054 22.94 -18.83 -13.46
C VAL A 1054 23.20 -18.62 -11.97
N VAL A 1055 22.56 -19.41 -11.11
CA VAL A 1055 22.71 -19.25 -9.65
C VAL A 1055 24.13 -19.56 -9.20
N SER A 1056 24.75 -20.62 -9.73
CA SER A 1056 26.12 -20.99 -9.34
C SER A 1056 27.12 -19.92 -9.76
N ASN A 1057 26.98 -19.36 -10.96
CA ASN A 1057 27.86 -18.29 -11.44
C ASN A 1057 27.77 -17.03 -10.56
N ILE A 1058 26.55 -16.56 -10.28
CA ILE A 1058 26.34 -15.38 -9.42
C ILE A 1058 26.94 -15.61 -8.03
N PHE A 1059 26.71 -16.80 -7.45
CA PHE A 1059 27.25 -17.13 -6.13
C PHE A 1059 28.78 -17.18 -6.13
N GLU A 1060 29.40 -17.85 -7.11
CA GLU A 1060 30.85 -17.96 -7.22
C GLU A 1060 31.51 -16.58 -7.42
N GLU A 1061 30.94 -15.74 -8.27
CA GLU A 1061 31.38 -14.37 -8.47
C GLU A 1061 31.21 -13.50 -7.23
N TYR A 1062 30.13 -13.70 -6.48
CA TYR A 1062 29.94 -13.05 -5.19
C TYR A 1062 31.00 -13.46 -4.17
N GLN A 1063 31.33 -14.75 -4.09
CA GLN A 1063 32.41 -15.24 -3.21
C GLN A 1063 33.79 -14.71 -3.63
N ARG A 1064 34.03 -14.60 -4.95
CA ARG A 1064 35.30 -14.13 -5.50
C ARG A 1064 35.52 -12.63 -5.29
N THR A 1065 34.48 -11.84 -5.50
CA THR A 1065 34.58 -10.37 -5.57
C THR A 1065 34.03 -9.64 -4.35
N GLY A 1066 33.15 -10.29 -3.57
CA GLY A 1066 32.40 -9.68 -2.48
C GLY A 1066 31.17 -8.91 -2.92
N TYR A 1067 30.83 -8.90 -4.22
CA TYR A 1067 29.75 -8.08 -4.79
C TYR A 1067 28.88 -8.83 -5.79
N ALA A 1068 27.63 -8.40 -5.90
CA ALA A 1068 26.77 -8.67 -7.05
C ALA A 1068 27.04 -7.63 -8.15
N TRP A 1069 26.84 -8.05 -9.40
CA TRP A 1069 27.20 -7.27 -10.60
C TRP A 1069 25.98 -7.05 -11.50
N GLU A 1070 26.08 -6.00 -12.31
CA GLU A 1070 25.03 -5.57 -13.23
C GLU A 1070 24.77 -6.59 -14.35
N GLN A 1071 25.86 -7.08 -14.94
CA GLN A 1071 25.88 -8.10 -15.98
C GLN A 1071 27.04 -9.08 -15.76
N TYR A 1072 26.99 -10.22 -16.43
CA TYR A 1072 28.02 -11.27 -16.38
C TYR A 1072 28.49 -11.63 -17.78
N ASN A 1073 29.80 -11.85 -17.93
CA ASN A 1073 30.38 -12.26 -19.20
C ASN A 1073 29.92 -13.68 -19.58
N GLU A 1074 29.61 -13.88 -20.84
CA GLU A 1074 29.06 -15.13 -21.38
C GLU A 1074 30.09 -16.22 -21.73
N GLU A 1075 31.39 -15.89 -21.68
CA GLU A 1075 32.51 -16.80 -21.92
C GLU A 1075 33.19 -17.30 -20.65
N ASP A 1076 33.36 -16.44 -19.64
CA ASP A 1076 34.05 -16.79 -18.39
C ASP A 1076 33.20 -16.63 -17.11
N GLY A 1077 32.00 -16.06 -17.23
CA GLY A 1077 31.08 -15.86 -16.11
C GLY A 1077 31.41 -14.68 -15.21
N HIS A 1078 32.49 -13.93 -15.47
CA HIS A 1078 32.90 -12.83 -14.59
C HIS A 1078 31.91 -11.67 -14.57
N GLY A 1079 31.67 -11.12 -13.38
CA GLY A 1079 30.87 -9.91 -13.20
C GLY A 1079 31.53 -8.68 -13.83
N GLN A 1080 30.72 -7.84 -14.49
CA GLN A 1080 31.18 -6.67 -15.22
C GLN A 1080 30.37 -5.41 -14.90
N ARG A 1081 30.89 -4.26 -15.33
CA ARG A 1081 30.28 -2.93 -15.21
C ARG A 1081 30.09 -2.53 -13.75
N THR A 1082 28.86 -2.23 -13.33
CA THR A 1082 28.58 -1.71 -11.99
C THR A 1082 28.63 -2.82 -10.94
N ARG A 1083 29.50 -2.65 -9.93
CA ARG A 1083 29.53 -3.50 -8.73
C ARG A 1083 28.49 -3.04 -7.70
N HIS A 1084 28.20 -3.91 -6.71
CA HIS A 1084 27.14 -3.69 -5.73
C HIS A 1084 25.80 -3.43 -6.43
N PHE A 1085 25.58 -4.13 -7.55
CA PHE A 1085 24.34 -4.07 -8.30
C PHE A 1085 23.37 -5.07 -7.70
N LEU A 1086 22.57 -4.59 -6.77
CA LEU A 1086 21.63 -5.40 -5.99
C LEU A 1086 20.19 -5.10 -6.36
N GLY A 1087 20.03 -4.48 -7.54
CA GLY A 1087 18.76 -4.36 -8.24
C GLY A 1087 18.27 -5.71 -8.76
N TRP A 1088 18.14 -5.89 -10.07
CA TRP A 1088 17.65 -7.15 -10.63
C TRP A 1088 18.51 -8.38 -10.34
N THR A 1089 19.79 -8.23 -9.99
CA THR A 1089 20.66 -9.38 -9.66
C THR A 1089 20.20 -10.07 -8.37
N SER A 1090 19.40 -9.38 -7.55
CA SER A 1090 18.75 -9.95 -6.36
C SER A 1090 17.71 -11.04 -6.69
N LEU A 1091 17.22 -11.11 -7.95
CA LEU A 1091 16.30 -12.16 -8.42
C LEU A 1091 16.89 -13.57 -8.32
N VAL A 1092 18.21 -13.71 -8.16
CA VAL A 1092 18.87 -14.99 -7.83
C VAL A 1092 18.24 -15.68 -6.62
N ILE A 1093 17.70 -14.91 -5.66
CA ILE A 1093 17.00 -15.45 -4.49
C ILE A 1093 15.75 -16.23 -4.91
N LEU A 1094 14.97 -15.67 -5.83
CA LEU A 1094 13.77 -16.31 -6.36
C LEU A 1094 14.15 -17.54 -7.19
N MET A 1095 15.22 -17.48 -7.99
CA MET A 1095 15.73 -18.64 -8.73
C MET A 1095 16.12 -19.79 -7.78
N MET A 1096 16.76 -19.50 -6.64
CA MET A 1096 17.07 -20.50 -5.61
C MET A 1096 15.83 -21.10 -4.95
N LYS A 1097 14.74 -20.32 -4.84
CA LYS A 1097 13.44 -20.79 -4.33
C LYS A 1097 12.67 -21.64 -5.35
N MET A 1098 12.91 -21.51 -6.64
CA MET A 1098 12.19 -22.32 -7.64
C MET A 1098 12.44 -23.84 -7.46
N PRO A 1099 11.46 -24.71 -7.78
CA PRO A 1099 11.59 -26.17 -7.61
C PRO A 1099 12.74 -26.79 -8.40
N THR A 1100 13.29 -27.91 -7.91
CA THR A 1100 14.38 -28.63 -8.60
C THR A 1100 13.95 -29.20 -9.95
N GLU A 1101 12.71 -29.68 -10.04
CA GLU A 1101 12.13 -30.29 -11.24
C GLU A 1101 10.72 -29.74 -11.46
N ILE A 1102 10.31 -29.67 -12.72
CA ILE A 1102 8.95 -29.33 -13.13
C ILE A 1102 8.12 -30.62 -13.10
N LEU A 1103 6.98 -30.60 -12.39
CA LEU A 1103 6.12 -31.78 -12.13
C LEU A 1103 5.24 -32.19 -13.32
#